data_AF-A0A182F280-F1
#
_entry.id   AF-A0A182F280-F1
#
_cell.length_a   1.000
_cell.length_b   1.000
_cell.length_c   1.000
_cell.angle_alpha   90.00
_cell.angle_beta   90.00
_cell.angle_gamma   90.00
#
_symmetry.space_group_name_H-M   'P 1'
#
loop_
_entity.id
_entity.type
_entity.pdbx_description
1 polymer ?
#
loop_
_entity_poly.entity_id
_entity_poly.type
_entity_poly.pdbx_seq_one_letter_code
_entity_poly.pdbx_strand_id
1 'polypeptide(L)'
;MAEPSQAAKKPSLTEQERDLELQAFIEFQKADYQACLKTLQKLLKTQETNPKVLHNKSVVEFYNSDLRRYDQFRTAMVQHTGLLGEIRTVEIKDCESCAAYVNQAIVLYHFKQPLGALKIMLAVMAHFDQLDDYLLRRAGIFTVHLLLDTNQPKKANRLLGMLQNRLGIQVYAILSDSDEDEPLIDNESRKDISELQFEEFRKEFRLILIRSNLLNGKKNMSIPLEDTSEYSILKGHQYFLGNDYQMAAKELSKQFTNDPVCVQRHGEDQNTVLANDMGVIHFSVKHYALAARFFQQALLFDQAATEDTSTEKVEGSPLYCVGATKRPEILYNHGLALLHLQRPKEAFECLLIVLNSYHNNPRLWLRLAECCIMVHRQERQQQGKNISQGAVGSGVHRKYILNPAPKTPVVDGDQSLAIPATTLEFGALCLRNAVTLLELHEPELVRQTENCDRTVSWDKVYEGVPCNPSLPMKLASFNKLKCAVLAAYSFVLNTLGEYSLGLKYAKQLLTVKDLPQSYLLLSHMYSAEALVMMNRPLEALSYLEPKFISELTGDDFGMRASPHWNINATDAAQAGSRGSPHWNINSADAAQTVMHYNRAVVLMLKGDYEQAKVSMNACNHPLVVPHLKMLNVYQELLLGNYDKVQLLIRYDTPHLIYVCLQNHPTPTAQFSEQQRHQPAPVSSDGLHRLAVEPMAYLNEALEKLLVERVVGTEGHEQVKNYIASHMRQLSWTVEMDEFEDTTPIFGRQRFANVIASLNPNAKRNLVLACHYDSKYFPGQRFIGATDSAVPCAMLLTLATTMQTYLATVKDRDDVSLQFIFFDGEEAFERWSATDSIYGARHLAERWEKEDRLKTMDMLVLLDLLGTPEPNFYSYFGETESWYVQLISAEKRLDEVGHLENYSTSSVSPKQQTISYFRPHSFSAGIEDDHIPFLRRGVPILHIIPTPFPDVWHKLEDNADIVDLPTVRNLVRVFRVFIAEYLHLPL
;
A
#
# COMPACT_ATOMS: atom_id res chain seq x y z
N MET A 1 -54.56 -15.93 -44.93
CA MET A 1 -54.98 -14.51 -45.00
C MET A 1 -55.38 -14.09 -43.61
N ALA A 2 -54.45 -13.52 -42.85
CA ALA A 2 -54.72 -12.86 -41.58
C ALA A 2 -54.20 -11.43 -41.77
N GLU A 3 -55.07 -10.46 -41.51
CA GLU A 3 -54.88 -9.04 -41.77
C GLU A 3 -53.66 -8.47 -41.04
N PRO A 4 -52.93 -7.50 -41.63
CA PRO A 4 -51.87 -6.80 -40.93
C PRO A 4 -52.48 -5.94 -39.82
N SER A 5 -52.04 -6.17 -38.58
CA SER A 5 -52.41 -5.35 -37.43
C SER A 5 -52.10 -3.88 -37.70
N GLN A 6 -53.12 -3.06 -37.54
CA GLN A 6 -53.11 -1.61 -37.72
C GLN A 6 -51.86 -0.95 -37.12
N ALA A 7 -51.03 -0.39 -37.99
CA ALA A 7 -50.06 0.63 -37.59
C ALA A 7 -50.84 1.80 -36.98
N ALA A 8 -50.57 2.11 -35.71
CA ALA A 8 -51.15 3.25 -35.03
C ALA A 8 -50.84 4.53 -35.84
N LYS A 9 -51.88 5.15 -36.40
CA LYS A 9 -51.78 6.46 -37.05
C LYS A 9 -51.27 7.48 -36.02
N LYS A 10 -50.17 8.15 -36.34
CA LYS A 10 -49.68 9.34 -35.61
C LYS A 10 -50.86 10.32 -35.39
N PRO A 11 -51.08 10.85 -34.19
CA PRO A 11 -52.08 11.90 -33.99
C PRO A 11 -51.70 13.10 -34.85
N SER A 12 -52.61 13.53 -35.73
CA SER A 12 -52.40 14.71 -36.57
C SER A 12 -52.42 15.94 -35.66
N LEU A 13 -51.25 16.54 -35.44
CA LEU A 13 -51.09 17.83 -34.76
C LEU A 13 -52.08 18.85 -35.33
N THR A 14 -52.80 19.55 -34.45
CA THR A 14 -53.64 20.69 -34.82
C THR A 14 -52.77 21.83 -35.32
N GLU A 15 -53.31 22.71 -36.17
CA GLU A 15 -52.56 23.84 -36.76
C GLU A 15 -51.96 24.75 -35.67
N GLN A 16 -52.72 24.99 -34.60
CA GLN A 16 -52.27 25.73 -33.42
C GLN A 16 -51.09 25.06 -32.69
N GLU A 17 -51.05 23.73 -32.62
CA GLU A 17 -49.94 23.01 -32.00
C GLU A 17 -48.66 23.08 -32.85
N ARG A 18 -48.77 23.04 -34.18
CA ARG A 18 -47.61 23.21 -35.08
C ARG A 18 -47.03 24.61 -35.01
N ASP A 19 -47.89 25.63 -34.90
CA ASP A 19 -47.45 27.01 -34.74
C ASP A 19 -46.70 27.20 -33.41
N LEU A 20 -47.20 26.58 -32.32
CA LEU A 20 -46.53 26.59 -31.02
C LEU A 20 -45.19 25.83 -31.03
N GLU A 21 -45.11 24.69 -31.75
CA GLU A 21 -43.84 23.95 -31.92
C GLU A 21 -42.80 24.77 -32.70
N LEU A 22 -43.21 25.41 -33.81
CA LEU A 22 -42.33 26.25 -34.61
C LEU A 22 -41.87 27.48 -33.83
N GLN A 23 -42.78 28.10 -33.07
CA GLN A 23 -42.47 29.24 -32.20
C GLN A 23 -41.44 28.84 -31.13
N ALA A 24 -41.64 27.70 -30.46
CA ALA A 24 -40.70 27.20 -29.45
C ALA A 24 -39.31 26.92 -30.05
N PHE A 25 -39.25 26.39 -31.27
CA PHE A 25 -38.00 26.14 -31.98
C PHE A 25 -37.25 27.43 -32.32
N ILE A 26 -37.95 28.45 -32.83
CA ILE A 26 -37.36 29.77 -33.15
C ILE A 26 -36.86 30.46 -31.87
N GLU A 27 -37.63 30.40 -30.79
CA GLU A 27 -37.25 30.97 -29.48
C GLU A 27 -35.99 30.29 -28.94
N PHE A 28 -35.89 28.96 -29.07
CA PHE A 28 -34.69 28.22 -28.69
C PHE A 28 -33.47 28.62 -29.53
N GLN A 29 -33.62 28.75 -30.85
CA GLN A 29 -32.52 29.17 -31.74
C GLN A 29 -32.01 30.59 -31.44
N LYS A 30 -32.88 31.49 -30.95
CA LYS A 30 -32.51 32.84 -30.53
C LYS A 30 -31.89 32.91 -29.14
N ALA A 31 -31.70 31.77 -28.46
CA ALA A 31 -31.28 31.65 -27.07
C ALA A 31 -32.21 32.34 -26.06
N ASP A 32 -33.49 32.55 -26.41
CA ASP A 32 -34.52 33.05 -25.48
C ASP A 32 -35.22 31.87 -24.79
N TYR A 33 -34.51 31.28 -23.83
CA TYR A 33 -34.98 30.07 -23.14
C TYR A 33 -36.19 30.33 -22.23
N GLN A 34 -36.37 31.56 -21.73
CA GLN A 34 -37.51 31.91 -20.89
C GLN A 34 -38.81 32.01 -21.69
N ALA A 35 -38.76 32.58 -22.90
CA ALA A 35 -39.90 32.57 -23.81
C ALA A 35 -40.22 31.13 -24.26
N CYS A 36 -39.20 30.38 -24.67
CA CYS A 36 -39.32 28.98 -25.10
C CYS A 36 -40.01 28.10 -24.04
N LEU A 37 -39.62 28.23 -22.77
CA LEU A 37 -40.22 27.50 -21.66
C LEU A 37 -41.72 27.80 -21.52
N LYS A 38 -42.12 29.08 -21.64
CA LYS A 38 -43.53 29.48 -21.57
C LYS A 38 -44.34 28.92 -22.73
N THR A 39 -43.76 28.87 -23.93
CA THR A 39 -44.38 28.29 -25.13
C THR A 39 -44.55 26.77 -24.98
N LEU A 40 -43.52 26.06 -24.49
CA LEU A 40 -43.59 24.62 -24.20
C LEU A 40 -44.58 24.29 -23.09
N GLN A 41 -44.73 25.13 -22.06
CA GLN A 41 -45.75 24.94 -21.02
C GLN A 41 -47.17 25.09 -21.57
N LYS A 42 -47.40 25.93 -22.59
CA LYS A 42 -48.70 26.01 -23.27
C LYS A 42 -48.97 24.75 -24.09
N LEU A 43 -47.96 24.22 -24.78
CA LEU A 43 -48.04 22.98 -25.55
C LEU A 43 -48.28 21.76 -24.63
N LEU A 44 -47.70 21.76 -23.43
CA LEU A 44 -47.90 20.71 -22.43
C LEU A 44 -49.34 20.64 -21.89
N LYS A 45 -50.09 21.76 -21.90
CA LYS A 45 -51.50 21.77 -21.50
C LYS A 45 -52.41 21.07 -22.51
N THR A 46 -52.01 21.01 -23.77
CA THR A 46 -52.75 20.28 -24.83
C THR A 46 -52.20 18.86 -25.03
N GLN A 47 -50.93 18.62 -24.69
CA GLN A 47 -50.22 17.35 -24.89
C GLN A 47 -49.48 16.86 -23.63
N GLU A 48 -50.21 16.62 -22.54
CA GLU A 48 -49.63 16.29 -21.23
C GLU A 48 -48.71 15.05 -21.24
N THR A 49 -48.96 14.09 -22.11
CA THR A 49 -48.22 12.81 -22.16
C THR A 49 -47.22 12.70 -23.31
N ASN A 50 -46.96 13.77 -24.08
CA ASN A 50 -46.05 13.69 -25.23
C ASN A 50 -44.58 13.65 -24.76
N PRO A 51 -43.85 12.53 -24.99
CA PRO A 51 -42.48 12.37 -24.51
C PRO A 51 -41.50 13.38 -25.15
N LYS A 52 -41.75 13.85 -26.38
CA LYS A 52 -40.90 14.86 -27.05
C LYS A 52 -41.01 16.22 -26.40
N VAL A 53 -42.23 16.63 -26.04
CA VAL A 53 -42.48 17.94 -25.41
C VAL A 53 -41.88 17.96 -24.00
N LEU A 54 -42.01 16.86 -23.25
CA LEU A 54 -41.37 16.71 -21.94
C LEU A 54 -39.84 16.69 -22.01
N HIS A 55 -39.27 15.99 -22.99
CA HIS A 55 -37.82 16.00 -23.26
C HIS A 55 -37.33 17.41 -23.59
N ASN A 56 -37.98 18.09 -24.55
CA ASN A 56 -37.58 19.43 -25.00
C ASN A 56 -37.70 20.45 -23.86
N LYS A 57 -38.74 20.34 -23.01
CA LYS A 57 -38.85 21.15 -21.79
C LYS A 57 -37.62 20.96 -20.89
N SER A 58 -37.23 19.70 -20.65
CA SER A 58 -36.06 19.38 -19.81
C SER A 58 -34.76 19.96 -20.39
N VAL A 59 -34.60 19.92 -21.72
CA VAL A 59 -33.47 20.55 -22.42
C VAL A 59 -33.48 22.06 -22.24
N VAL A 60 -34.62 22.73 -22.45
CA VAL A 60 -34.74 24.18 -22.30
C VAL A 60 -34.48 24.62 -20.86
N GLU A 61 -34.97 23.88 -19.86
CA GLU A 61 -34.68 24.15 -18.44
C GLU A 61 -33.19 24.03 -18.13
N PHE A 62 -32.50 23.08 -18.78
CA PHE A 62 -31.05 22.90 -18.66
C PHE A 62 -30.27 24.07 -19.28
N TYR A 63 -30.61 24.48 -20.50
CA TYR A 63 -29.99 25.66 -21.16
C TYR A 63 -30.29 26.98 -20.43
N ASN A 64 -31.51 27.17 -19.91
CA ASN A 64 -31.88 28.34 -19.12
C ASN A 64 -31.10 28.45 -17.79
N SER A 65 -30.48 27.35 -17.35
CA SER A 65 -29.64 27.32 -16.14
C SER A 65 -28.14 27.52 -16.43
N ASP A 66 -27.79 27.94 -17.66
CA ASP A 66 -26.40 27.97 -18.14
C ASP A 66 -25.68 26.62 -17.98
N LEU A 67 -26.43 25.52 -18.19
CA LEU A 67 -25.96 24.14 -18.08
C LEU A 67 -25.54 23.72 -16.66
N ARG A 68 -26.00 24.43 -15.62
CA ARG A 68 -25.60 24.20 -14.21
C ARG A 68 -26.52 23.25 -13.46
N ARG A 69 -27.80 23.15 -13.85
CA ARG A 69 -28.78 22.24 -13.22
C ARG A 69 -28.77 20.85 -13.83
N TYR A 70 -27.58 20.27 -13.97
CA TYR A 70 -27.42 18.97 -14.64
C TYR A 70 -27.99 17.79 -13.82
N ASP A 71 -28.16 17.87 -12.50
CA ASP A 71 -28.77 16.79 -11.70
C ASP A 71 -30.27 16.61 -11.99
N GLN A 72 -30.97 17.74 -12.16
CA GLN A 72 -32.38 17.75 -12.58
C GLN A 72 -32.50 17.22 -14.00
N PHE A 73 -31.59 17.64 -14.90
CA PHE A 73 -31.52 17.16 -16.27
C PHE A 73 -31.23 15.66 -16.34
N ARG A 74 -30.26 15.17 -15.56
CA ARG A 74 -29.93 13.74 -15.45
C ARG A 74 -31.12 12.91 -14.98
N THR A 75 -31.83 13.39 -13.96
CA THR A 75 -33.03 12.70 -13.44
C THR A 75 -34.12 12.64 -14.50
N ALA A 76 -34.35 13.73 -15.24
CA ALA A 76 -35.30 13.75 -16.34
C ALA A 76 -34.89 12.79 -17.48
N MET A 77 -33.62 12.74 -17.86
CA MET A 77 -33.13 11.83 -18.91
C MET A 77 -33.24 10.35 -18.51
N VAL A 78 -33.00 10.03 -17.22
CA VAL A 78 -33.24 8.68 -16.68
C VAL A 78 -34.73 8.32 -16.72
N GLN A 79 -35.63 9.26 -16.40
CA GLN A 79 -37.08 9.04 -16.51
C GLN A 79 -37.53 8.83 -17.97
N HIS A 80 -36.95 9.56 -18.92
CA HIS A 80 -37.27 9.43 -20.34
C HIS A 80 -36.75 8.14 -20.97
N THR A 81 -35.56 7.68 -20.57
CA THR A 81 -34.91 6.50 -21.15
C THR A 81 -35.20 5.21 -20.39
N GLY A 82 -35.63 5.29 -19.12
CA GLY A 82 -35.82 4.14 -18.24
C GLY A 82 -34.52 3.44 -17.83
N LEU A 83 -33.35 4.03 -18.14
CA LEU A 83 -32.04 3.46 -17.86
C LEU A 83 -31.53 3.92 -16.49
N LEU A 84 -31.61 3.04 -15.49
CA LEU A 84 -31.15 3.30 -14.11
C LEU A 84 -30.00 2.38 -13.72
N GLY A 85 -28.96 2.94 -13.08
CA GLY A 85 -27.82 2.18 -12.57
C GLY A 85 -26.83 1.70 -13.65
N GLU A 86 -26.27 0.50 -13.46
CA GLU A 86 -25.28 -0.09 -14.36
C GLU A 86 -25.92 -0.55 -15.68
N ILE A 87 -25.60 0.14 -16.77
CA ILE A 87 -26.21 -0.11 -18.09
C ILE A 87 -25.60 -1.36 -18.71
N ARG A 88 -26.38 -2.45 -18.78
CA ARG A 88 -25.95 -3.75 -19.34
C ARG A 88 -26.44 -3.95 -20.77
N THR A 89 -27.73 -3.77 -21.02
CA THR A 89 -28.39 -3.94 -22.33
C THR A 89 -29.30 -2.75 -22.60
N VAL A 90 -29.29 -2.22 -23.82
CA VAL A 90 -30.12 -1.08 -24.24
C VAL A 90 -30.82 -1.47 -25.53
N GLU A 91 -32.16 -1.40 -25.53
CA GLU A 91 -32.99 -1.61 -26.70
C GLU A 91 -33.85 -0.36 -26.95
N ILE A 92 -33.70 0.25 -28.12
CA ILE A 92 -34.46 1.44 -28.51
C ILE A 92 -35.59 1.00 -29.43
N LYS A 93 -36.84 1.14 -28.97
CA LYS A 93 -38.04 0.74 -29.71
C LYS A 93 -38.56 1.79 -30.71
N ASP A 94 -38.29 3.05 -30.44
CA ASP A 94 -38.76 4.18 -31.25
C ASP A 94 -37.60 5.12 -31.61
N CYS A 95 -37.41 5.36 -32.90
CA CYS A 95 -36.41 6.28 -33.45
C CYS A 95 -36.60 7.71 -32.91
N GLU A 96 -37.84 8.11 -32.63
CA GLU A 96 -38.16 9.43 -32.12
C GLU A 96 -37.62 9.70 -30.70
N SER A 97 -37.26 8.66 -29.96
CA SER A 97 -36.66 8.76 -28.63
C SER A 97 -35.13 8.84 -28.64
N CYS A 98 -34.47 8.68 -29.81
CA CYS A 98 -33.01 8.64 -29.91
C CYS A 98 -32.33 9.89 -29.33
N ALA A 99 -32.92 11.07 -29.46
CA ALA A 99 -32.38 12.31 -28.91
C ALA A 99 -32.21 12.25 -27.37
N ALA A 100 -33.18 11.66 -26.66
CA ALA A 100 -33.10 11.48 -25.21
C ALA A 100 -31.98 10.52 -24.79
N TYR A 101 -31.78 9.45 -25.56
CA TYR A 101 -30.67 8.51 -25.34
C TYR A 101 -29.30 9.16 -25.60
N VAL A 102 -29.17 9.98 -26.65
CA VAL A 102 -27.93 10.74 -26.93
C VAL A 102 -27.63 11.70 -25.77
N ASN A 103 -28.61 12.44 -25.29
CA ASN A 103 -28.44 13.35 -24.14
C ASN A 103 -28.06 12.61 -22.86
N GLN A 104 -28.67 11.45 -22.59
CA GLN A 104 -28.28 10.59 -21.47
C GLN A 104 -26.83 10.11 -21.62
N ALA A 105 -26.39 9.73 -22.82
CA ALA A 105 -25.01 9.32 -23.08
C ALA A 105 -24.01 10.47 -22.89
N ILE A 106 -24.36 11.71 -23.29
CA ILE A 106 -23.53 12.91 -23.05
C ILE A 106 -23.36 13.16 -21.56
N VAL A 107 -24.43 13.08 -20.77
CA VAL A 107 -24.36 13.21 -19.31
C VAL A 107 -23.40 12.16 -18.74
N LEU A 108 -23.58 10.88 -19.10
CA LEU A 108 -22.68 9.80 -18.62
C LEU A 108 -21.22 10.03 -19.00
N TYR A 109 -20.94 10.58 -20.18
CA TYR A 109 -19.59 10.90 -20.62
C TYR A 109 -18.91 11.94 -19.72
N HIS A 110 -19.58 13.05 -19.40
CA HIS A 110 -19.04 14.08 -18.49
C HIS A 110 -18.84 13.54 -17.06
N PHE A 111 -19.68 12.60 -16.61
CA PHE A 111 -19.49 11.88 -15.34
C PHE A 111 -18.42 10.76 -15.41
N LYS A 112 -17.53 10.76 -16.42
CA LYS A 112 -16.43 9.79 -16.61
C LYS A 112 -16.90 8.34 -16.75
N GLN A 113 -18.08 8.11 -17.34
CA GLN A 113 -18.62 6.79 -17.64
C GLN A 113 -18.72 6.54 -19.17
N PRO A 114 -17.61 6.60 -19.93
CA PRO A 114 -17.62 6.50 -21.40
C PRO A 114 -18.16 5.16 -21.91
N LEU A 115 -18.15 4.12 -21.08
CA LEU A 115 -18.65 2.79 -21.42
C LEU A 115 -20.16 2.70 -21.38
N GLY A 116 -20.78 3.28 -20.35
CA GLY A 116 -22.23 3.40 -20.27
C GLY A 116 -22.74 4.24 -21.44
N ALA A 117 -22.06 5.35 -21.71
CA ALA A 117 -22.34 6.19 -22.87
C ALA A 117 -22.20 5.41 -24.20
N LEU A 118 -21.12 4.66 -24.40
CA LEU A 118 -20.90 3.90 -25.63
C LEU A 118 -21.96 2.82 -25.85
N LYS A 119 -22.38 2.10 -24.80
CA LYS A 119 -23.46 1.09 -24.91
C LYS A 119 -24.77 1.71 -25.39
N ILE A 120 -25.13 2.88 -24.86
CA ILE A 120 -26.31 3.62 -25.34
C ILE A 120 -26.12 4.03 -26.81
N MET A 121 -24.97 4.62 -27.15
CA MET A 121 -24.71 5.12 -28.50
C MET A 121 -24.65 4.00 -29.55
N LEU A 122 -24.17 2.80 -29.20
CA LEU A 122 -24.24 1.63 -30.08
C LEU A 122 -25.70 1.19 -30.34
N ALA A 123 -26.60 1.34 -29.37
CA ALA A 123 -28.03 1.11 -29.59
C ALA A 123 -28.66 2.21 -30.46
N VAL A 124 -28.25 3.47 -30.31
CA VAL A 124 -28.67 4.58 -31.19
C VAL A 124 -28.17 4.36 -32.62
N MET A 125 -26.96 3.79 -32.78
CA MET A 125 -26.35 3.49 -34.08
C MET A 125 -27.21 2.56 -34.94
N ALA A 126 -27.97 1.65 -34.34
CA ALA A 126 -28.90 0.77 -35.06
C ALA A 126 -30.03 1.54 -35.80
N HIS A 127 -30.27 2.80 -35.43
CA HIS A 127 -31.30 3.66 -36.01
C HIS A 127 -30.75 4.79 -36.91
N PHE A 128 -29.43 4.82 -37.19
CA PHE A 128 -28.79 5.91 -37.96
C PHE A 128 -29.39 6.18 -39.34
N ASP A 129 -29.93 5.16 -39.99
CA ASP A 129 -30.59 5.30 -41.29
C ASP A 129 -31.92 6.07 -41.21
N GLN A 130 -32.53 6.15 -40.02
CA GLN A 130 -33.83 6.78 -39.78
C GLN A 130 -33.74 8.17 -39.11
N LEU A 131 -32.53 8.59 -38.70
CA LEU A 131 -32.30 9.90 -38.06
C LEU A 131 -32.23 11.04 -39.07
N ASP A 132 -32.56 12.26 -38.66
CA ASP A 132 -32.26 13.45 -39.45
C ASP A 132 -30.75 13.72 -39.52
N ASP A 133 -30.31 14.45 -40.54
CA ASP A 133 -28.88 14.69 -40.80
C ASP A 133 -28.19 15.46 -39.68
N TYR A 134 -28.89 16.35 -38.99
CA TYR A 134 -28.31 17.13 -37.91
C TYR A 134 -28.00 16.25 -36.70
N LEU A 135 -28.99 15.47 -36.25
CA LEU A 135 -28.80 14.54 -35.14
C LEU A 135 -27.82 13.43 -35.50
N LEU A 136 -27.84 12.90 -36.73
CA LEU A 136 -26.85 11.90 -37.15
C LEU A 136 -25.43 12.47 -37.08
N ARG A 137 -25.19 13.68 -37.58
CA ARG A 137 -23.84 14.29 -37.56
C ARG A 137 -23.29 14.38 -36.14
N ARG A 138 -24.08 14.93 -35.21
CA ARG A 138 -23.67 15.08 -33.79
C ARG A 138 -23.54 13.72 -33.08
N ALA A 139 -24.52 12.83 -33.22
CA ALA A 139 -24.51 11.50 -32.61
C ALA A 139 -23.38 10.61 -33.18
N GLY A 140 -23.12 10.70 -34.48
CA GLY A 140 -22.08 9.97 -35.18
C GLY A 140 -20.69 10.36 -34.70
N ILE A 141 -20.37 11.67 -34.71
CA ILE A 141 -19.09 12.18 -34.21
C ILE A 141 -18.88 11.82 -32.74
N PHE A 142 -19.91 12.01 -31.89
CA PHE A 142 -19.83 11.63 -30.49
C PHE A 142 -19.60 10.13 -30.29
N THR A 143 -20.25 9.28 -31.08
CA THR A 143 -20.00 7.82 -31.06
C THR A 143 -18.55 7.50 -31.45
N VAL A 144 -18.00 8.18 -32.45
CA VAL A 144 -16.58 8.02 -32.84
C VAL A 144 -15.66 8.45 -31.69
N HIS A 145 -15.92 9.57 -31.00
CA HIS A 145 -15.16 9.97 -29.82
C HIS A 145 -15.17 8.88 -28.74
N LEU A 146 -16.35 8.37 -28.38
CA LEU A 146 -16.47 7.29 -27.40
C LEU A 146 -15.74 6.02 -27.83
N LEU A 147 -15.75 5.67 -29.13
CA LEU A 147 -14.98 4.55 -29.66
C LEU A 147 -13.47 4.80 -29.53
N LEU A 148 -12.99 6.02 -29.78
CA LEU A 148 -11.57 6.36 -29.62
C LEU A 148 -11.15 6.37 -28.14
N ASP A 149 -11.97 6.91 -27.25
CA ASP A 149 -11.69 7.00 -25.81
C ASP A 149 -11.79 5.63 -25.11
N THR A 150 -12.58 4.70 -25.66
CA THR A 150 -12.58 3.28 -25.27
C THR A 150 -11.56 2.44 -26.05
N ASN A 151 -10.69 3.09 -26.82
CA ASN A 151 -9.59 2.51 -27.59
C ASN A 151 -10.04 1.43 -28.60
N GLN A 152 -11.01 1.76 -29.44
CA GLN A 152 -11.51 0.95 -30.55
C GLN A 152 -11.33 1.68 -31.89
N PRO A 153 -10.08 2.02 -32.28
CA PRO A 153 -9.82 2.88 -33.45
C PRO A 153 -10.25 2.23 -34.77
N LYS A 154 -10.29 0.89 -34.86
CA LYS A 154 -10.78 0.18 -36.06
C LYS A 154 -12.29 0.39 -36.27
N LYS A 155 -13.07 0.32 -35.19
CA LYS A 155 -14.52 0.59 -35.20
C LYS A 155 -14.81 2.04 -35.51
N ALA A 156 -14.04 2.95 -34.91
CA ALA A 156 -14.10 4.38 -35.20
C ALA A 156 -13.91 4.64 -36.71
N ASN A 157 -12.85 4.07 -37.32
CA ASN A 157 -12.62 4.20 -38.77
C ASN A 157 -13.75 3.60 -39.63
N ARG A 158 -14.31 2.45 -39.22
CA ARG A 158 -15.46 1.86 -39.93
C ARG A 158 -16.69 2.75 -39.85
N LEU A 159 -16.98 3.30 -38.68
CA LEU A 159 -18.11 4.22 -38.48
C LEU A 159 -17.93 5.51 -39.29
N LEU A 160 -16.72 6.07 -39.30
CA LEU A 160 -16.40 7.23 -40.13
C LEU A 160 -16.64 6.95 -41.61
N GLY A 161 -16.27 5.77 -42.11
CA GLY A 161 -16.58 5.36 -43.49
C GLY A 161 -18.09 5.20 -43.76
N MET A 162 -18.85 4.69 -42.80
CA MET A 162 -20.31 4.61 -42.91
C MET A 162 -20.96 6.00 -42.95
N LEU A 163 -20.55 6.89 -42.05
CA LEU A 163 -21.01 8.29 -42.02
C LEU A 163 -20.61 9.03 -43.29
N GLN A 164 -19.41 8.80 -43.80
CA GLN A 164 -18.93 9.38 -45.05
C GLN A 164 -19.86 9.01 -46.21
N ASN A 165 -20.18 7.72 -46.37
CA ASN A 165 -21.05 7.25 -47.44
C ASN A 165 -22.49 7.78 -47.29
N ARG A 166 -23.02 7.81 -46.06
CA ARG A 166 -24.39 8.25 -45.77
C ARG A 166 -24.57 9.75 -45.96
N LEU A 167 -23.58 10.55 -45.59
CA LEU A 167 -23.60 12.01 -45.68
C LEU A 167 -22.99 12.55 -46.99
N GLY A 168 -22.54 11.68 -47.90
CA GLY A 168 -21.99 12.08 -49.19
C GLY A 168 -20.65 12.84 -49.12
N ILE A 169 -19.85 12.63 -48.07
CA ILE A 169 -18.61 13.39 -47.84
C ILE A 169 -17.47 12.82 -48.70
N GLN A 170 -16.82 13.65 -49.53
CA GLN A 170 -15.66 13.22 -50.31
C GLN A 170 -14.34 13.39 -49.54
N VAL A 171 -13.66 12.28 -49.20
CA VAL A 171 -12.43 12.27 -48.37
C VAL A 171 -11.16 12.69 -49.10
N TYR A 172 -11.10 12.59 -50.44
CA TYR A 172 -9.89 12.95 -51.19
C TYR A 172 -9.56 14.46 -51.09
N ALA A 173 -10.59 15.31 -51.05
CA ALA A 173 -10.48 16.76 -50.83
C ALA A 173 -10.14 17.16 -49.36
N ILE A 174 -10.07 16.21 -48.44
CA ILE A 174 -9.85 16.43 -47.00
C ILE A 174 -8.37 16.19 -46.61
N LEU A 175 -7.57 15.53 -47.45
CA LEU A 175 -6.16 15.20 -47.14
C LEU A 175 -5.15 15.77 -48.16
N SER A 176 -5.61 16.37 -49.25
CA SER A 176 -4.77 17.04 -50.26
C SER A 176 -4.50 18.50 -49.87
N ASP A 177 -3.25 18.95 -50.02
CA ASP A 177 -2.79 20.34 -49.85
C ASP A 177 -3.07 21.23 -51.08
N SER A 178 -3.73 20.70 -52.12
CA SER A 178 -4.05 21.48 -53.31
C SER A 178 -5.30 22.32 -53.06
N ASP A 179 -5.09 23.61 -52.83
CA ASP A 179 -6.07 24.71 -52.94
C ASP A 179 -6.60 24.82 -54.39
N GLU A 180 -7.22 23.77 -54.92
CA GLU A 180 -8.11 23.91 -56.06
C GLU A 180 -9.53 23.94 -55.52
N ASP A 181 -10.06 25.17 -55.42
CA ASP A 181 -11.47 25.48 -55.23
C ASP A 181 -12.32 24.79 -56.31
N GLU A 182 -12.72 23.53 -56.10
CA GLU A 182 -13.84 22.96 -56.82
C GLU A 182 -15.12 23.10 -55.98
N PRO A 183 -16.13 23.85 -56.46
CA PRO A 183 -17.41 23.96 -55.78
C PRO A 183 -18.15 22.63 -55.91
N LEU A 184 -18.30 21.91 -54.79
CA LEU A 184 -19.17 20.74 -54.75
C LEU A 184 -20.63 21.22 -54.73
N ILE A 185 -21.31 20.92 -55.84
CA ILE A 185 -22.73 21.13 -56.09
C ILE A 185 -23.54 20.57 -54.91
N ASP A 186 -24.04 21.47 -54.07
CA ASP A 186 -25.07 21.16 -53.09
C ASP A 186 -26.37 20.84 -53.84
N ASN A 187 -27.07 19.77 -53.43
CA ASN A 187 -28.45 19.60 -53.85
C ASN A 187 -29.21 20.78 -53.25
N GLU A 188 -29.75 21.67 -54.09
CA GLU A 188 -30.29 23.02 -53.82
C GLU A 188 -31.40 23.17 -52.76
N SER A 189 -31.61 22.22 -51.86
CA SER A 189 -32.66 22.28 -50.84
C SER A 189 -32.09 22.37 -49.42
N ARG A 190 -31.61 23.55 -49.02
CA ARG A 190 -31.79 24.17 -47.68
C ARG A 190 -30.79 25.32 -47.48
N LYS A 191 -31.13 26.47 -48.06
CA LYS A 191 -30.49 27.74 -47.73
C LYS A 191 -31.01 28.26 -46.39
N ASP A 192 -30.08 28.93 -45.71
CA ASP A 192 -30.20 29.71 -44.48
C ASP A 192 -29.79 28.94 -43.20
N ILE A 193 -28.65 29.34 -42.62
CA ILE A 193 -28.02 28.86 -41.36
C ILE A 193 -27.33 27.47 -41.46
N SER A 194 -27.65 26.66 -42.48
CA SER A 194 -27.10 25.31 -42.70
C SER A 194 -25.60 25.25 -43.05
N GLU A 195 -25.05 26.24 -43.75
CA GLU A 195 -23.66 26.19 -44.27
C GLU A 195 -22.61 26.31 -43.15
N LEU A 196 -22.74 27.30 -42.25
CA LEU A 196 -21.80 27.50 -41.13
C LEU A 196 -21.72 26.29 -40.17
N GLN A 197 -22.88 25.70 -39.86
CA GLN A 197 -22.94 24.50 -39.01
C GLN A 197 -22.36 23.28 -39.73
N PHE A 198 -22.45 23.24 -41.06
CA PHE A 198 -21.88 22.18 -41.87
C PHE A 198 -20.36 22.32 -42.03
N GLU A 199 -19.84 23.54 -42.14
CA GLU A 199 -18.40 23.82 -42.13
C GLU A 199 -17.74 23.46 -40.79
N GLU A 200 -18.38 23.81 -39.66
CA GLU A 200 -17.93 23.41 -38.32
C GLU A 200 -17.86 21.88 -38.20
N PHE A 201 -18.92 21.18 -38.63
CA PHE A 201 -18.93 19.73 -38.69
C PHE A 201 -17.83 19.17 -39.61
N ARG A 202 -17.57 19.79 -40.76
CA ARG A 202 -16.53 19.35 -41.70
C ARG A 202 -15.14 19.44 -41.06
N LYS A 203 -14.87 20.52 -40.31
CA LYS A 203 -13.61 20.68 -39.54
C LYS A 203 -13.49 19.61 -38.45
N GLU A 204 -14.53 19.40 -37.64
CA GLU A 204 -14.56 18.35 -36.60
C GLU A 204 -14.36 16.95 -37.20
N PHE A 205 -15.07 16.64 -38.28
CA PHE A 205 -14.97 15.36 -38.99
C PHE A 205 -13.56 15.13 -39.54
N ARG A 206 -12.89 16.17 -40.06
CA ARG A 206 -11.50 16.10 -40.54
C ARG A 206 -10.53 15.79 -39.40
N LEU A 207 -10.62 16.52 -38.28
CA LEU A 207 -9.76 16.32 -37.11
C LEU A 207 -9.90 14.90 -36.53
N ILE A 208 -11.13 14.41 -36.36
CA ILE A 208 -11.37 13.07 -35.80
C ILE A 208 -10.97 11.96 -36.76
N LEU A 209 -11.10 12.17 -38.08
CA LEU A 209 -10.62 11.24 -39.10
C LEU A 209 -9.09 11.13 -39.06
N ILE A 210 -8.38 12.25 -38.91
CA ILE A 210 -6.93 12.26 -38.76
C ILE A 210 -6.54 11.51 -37.47
N ARG A 211 -7.13 11.88 -36.33
CA ARG A 211 -6.89 11.22 -35.03
C ARG A 211 -7.13 9.71 -35.11
N SER A 212 -8.25 9.28 -35.71
CA SER A 212 -8.58 7.86 -35.89
C SER A 212 -7.56 7.14 -36.77
N ASN A 213 -7.11 7.75 -37.88
CA ASN A 213 -6.09 7.16 -38.74
C ASN A 213 -4.72 7.04 -38.05
N LEU A 214 -4.29 8.06 -37.31
CA LEU A 214 -3.07 8.04 -36.50
C LEU A 214 -3.10 6.90 -35.46
N LEU A 215 -4.20 6.76 -34.72
CA LEU A 215 -4.39 5.68 -33.74
C LEU A 215 -4.44 4.29 -34.36
N ASN A 216 -4.84 4.17 -35.63
CA ASN A 216 -4.74 2.93 -36.41
C ASN A 216 -3.33 2.66 -36.97
N GLY A 217 -2.34 3.51 -36.66
CA GLY A 217 -0.95 3.35 -37.06
C GLY A 217 -0.62 3.85 -38.46
N LYS A 218 -1.49 4.64 -39.10
CA LYS A 218 -1.17 5.31 -40.38
C LYS A 218 -0.32 6.55 -40.13
N LYS A 219 1.00 6.39 -40.17
CA LYS A 219 1.97 7.43 -39.81
C LYS A 219 2.31 8.40 -40.96
N ASN A 220 2.13 7.98 -42.22
CA ASN A 220 2.54 8.74 -43.41
C ASN A 220 1.37 9.44 -44.09
N MET A 221 0.59 10.23 -43.34
CA MET A 221 -0.52 11.01 -43.90
C MET A 221 -0.15 12.49 -43.97
N SER A 222 -0.57 13.19 -45.03
CA SER A 222 -0.44 14.65 -45.08
C SER A 222 -1.43 15.26 -44.11
N ILE A 223 -0.93 16.02 -43.13
CA ILE A 223 -1.75 16.83 -42.24
C ILE A 223 -1.62 18.27 -42.73
N PRO A 224 -2.75 18.96 -43.01
CA PRO A 224 -2.73 20.34 -43.50
C PRO A 224 -1.91 21.27 -42.62
N LEU A 225 -1.27 22.25 -43.24
CA LEU A 225 -0.49 23.31 -42.58
C LEU A 225 -1.36 24.44 -42.01
N GLU A 226 -2.64 24.20 -41.71
CA GLU A 226 -3.54 25.22 -41.15
C GLU A 226 -3.01 25.74 -39.79
N ASP A 227 -3.02 27.06 -39.58
CA ASP A 227 -2.47 27.77 -38.39
C ASP A 227 -3.23 27.50 -37.07
N THR A 228 -4.28 26.69 -37.07
CA THR A 228 -5.08 26.42 -35.87
C THR A 228 -4.37 25.45 -34.92
N SER A 229 -4.53 25.63 -33.61
CA SER A 229 -3.81 24.86 -32.59
C SER A 229 -4.04 23.34 -32.70
N GLU A 230 -5.21 22.89 -33.17
CA GLU A 230 -5.58 21.47 -33.21
C GLU A 230 -4.80 20.66 -34.26
N TYR A 231 -4.54 21.20 -35.45
CA TYR A 231 -3.74 20.52 -36.48
C TYR A 231 -2.27 20.43 -36.08
N SER A 232 -1.72 21.48 -35.45
CA SER A 232 -0.34 21.46 -34.93
C SER A 232 -0.16 20.38 -33.86
N ILE A 233 -1.16 20.18 -33.00
CA ILE A 233 -1.15 19.10 -31.99
C ILE A 233 -1.17 17.73 -32.67
N LEU A 234 -2.08 17.50 -33.62
CA LEU A 234 -2.16 16.23 -34.35
C LEU A 234 -0.87 15.92 -35.14
N LYS A 235 -0.21 16.95 -35.68
CA LYS A 235 1.09 16.82 -36.34
C LYS A 235 2.20 16.47 -35.35
N GLY A 236 2.19 17.05 -34.15
CA GLY A 236 3.04 16.61 -33.04
C GLY A 236 2.84 15.13 -32.68
N HIS A 237 1.59 14.68 -32.58
CA HIS A 237 1.27 13.26 -32.34
C HIS A 237 1.71 12.34 -33.48
N GLN A 238 1.61 12.79 -34.74
CA GLN A 238 2.13 12.06 -35.90
C GLN A 238 3.64 11.84 -35.79
N TYR A 239 4.42 12.88 -35.50
CA TYR A 239 5.86 12.78 -35.30
C TYR A 239 6.22 11.85 -34.14
N PHE A 240 5.48 11.95 -33.02
CA PHE A 240 5.66 11.06 -31.87
C PHE A 240 5.45 9.59 -32.26
N LEU A 241 4.36 9.27 -32.96
CA LEU A 241 4.11 7.92 -33.47
C LEU A 241 5.15 7.48 -34.51
N GLY A 242 5.74 8.42 -35.23
CA GLY A 242 6.88 8.24 -36.13
C GLY A 242 8.23 7.98 -35.43
N ASN A 243 8.27 8.05 -34.09
CA ASN A 243 9.49 8.07 -33.26
C ASN A 243 10.41 9.29 -33.49
N ASP A 244 9.91 10.36 -34.12
CA ASP A 244 10.63 11.63 -34.26
C ASP A 244 10.25 12.57 -33.10
N TYR A 245 10.84 12.30 -31.95
CA TYR A 245 10.55 13.01 -30.70
C TYR A 245 10.97 14.49 -30.74
N GLN A 246 11.99 14.84 -31.54
CA GLN A 246 12.47 16.21 -31.65
C GLN A 246 11.50 17.08 -32.43
N MET A 247 11.02 16.58 -33.58
CA MET A 247 10.00 17.28 -34.36
C MET A 247 8.66 17.33 -33.63
N ALA A 248 8.30 16.27 -32.91
CA ALA A 248 7.11 16.26 -32.06
C ALA A 248 7.16 17.40 -31.02
N ALA A 249 8.26 17.51 -30.27
CA ALA A 249 8.43 18.56 -29.27
C ALA A 249 8.43 19.96 -29.89
N LYS A 250 9.10 20.12 -31.04
CA LYS A 250 9.14 21.40 -31.76
C LYS A 250 7.74 21.86 -32.17
N GLU A 251 6.91 20.95 -32.65
CA GLU A 251 5.59 21.27 -33.17
C GLU A 251 4.57 21.54 -32.07
N LEU A 252 4.65 20.82 -30.94
CA LEU A 252 3.85 21.13 -29.76
C LEU A 252 4.27 22.47 -29.10
N SER A 253 5.57 22.80 -29.11
CA SER A 253 6.09 24.04 -28.51
C SER A 253 5.59 25.31 -29.19
N LYS A 254 5.17 25.24 -30.47
CA LYS A 254 4.62 26.40 -31.20
C LYS A 254 3.34 26.94 -30.55
N GLN A 255 2.57 26.05 -29.92
CA GLN A 255 1.27 26.35 -29.32
C GLN A 255 1.34 26.43 -27.78
N PHE A 256 2.53 26.20 -27.21
CA PHE A 256 2.73 26.15 -25.77
C PHE A 256 2.95 27.56 -25.21
N THR A 257 2.05 28.02 -24.34
CA THR A 257 2.22 29.28 -23.62
C THR A 257 2.43 29.01 -22.12
N ASN A 258 3.15 29.90 -21.43
CA ASN A 258 3.40 29.76 -19.99
C ASN A 258 2.25 30.29 -19.13
N ASP A 259 1.27 30.95 -19.73
CA ASP A 259 0.13 31.54 -19.02
C ASP A 259 -1.05 30.56 -18.99
N PRO A 260 -1.70 30.33 -17.84
CA PRO A 260 -2.88 29.47 -17.77
C PRO A 260 -4.02 30.06 -18.60
N VAL A 261 -4.66 29.25 -19.45
CA VAL A 261 -5.76 29.71 -20.32
C VAL A 261 -7.10 29.43 -19.62
N CYS A 262 -7.96 30.45 -19.56
CA CYS A 262 -9.25 30.36 -18.89
C CYS A 262 -10.19 29.34 -19.58
N VAL A 263 -10.80 28.46 -18.79
CA VAL A 263 -11.64 27.28 -19.17
C VAL A 263 -12.97 27.64 -19.87
N GLN A 264 -13.13 28.88 -20.34
CA GLN A 264 -14.43 29.50 -20.67
C GLN A 264 -15.19 28.93 -21.89
N ARG A 265 -14.67 27.93 -22.63
CA ARG A 265 -15.36 27.37 -23.81
C ARG A 265 -15.41 25.85 -23.94
N HIS A 266 -14.37 25.12 -23.52
CA HIS A 266 -14.24 23.68 -23.81
C HIS A 266 -14.15 22.78 -22.57
N GLY A 267 -14.12 23.35 -21.37
CA GLY A 267 -14.02 22.57 -20.13
C GLY A 267 -12.62 22.00 -19.84
N GLU A 268 -11.65 22.14 -20.75
CA GLU A 268 -10.28 21.65 -20.58
C GLU A 268 -9.27 22.76 -20.91
N ASP A 269 -8.16 22.82 -20.18
CA ASP A 269 -7.06 23.75 -20.45
C ASP A 269 -6.05 23.11 -21.44
N GLN A 270 -5.79 23.82 -22.54
CA GLN A 270 -4.91 23.34 -23.61
C GLN A 270 -3.46 23.18 -23.12
N ASN A 271 -2.98 24.07 -22.24
CA ASN A 271 -1.60 24.04 -21.73
C ASN A 271 -1.35 22.83 -20.82
N THR A 272 -2.36 22.40 -20.06
CA THR A 272 -2.35 21.16 -19.28
C THR A 272 -2.05 19.95 -20.17
N VAL A 273 -2.78 19.82 -21.29
CA VAL A 273 -2.61 18.70 -22.23
C VAL A 273 -1.24 18.76 -22.92
N LEU A 274 -0.84 19.93 -23.41
CA LEU A 274 0.46 20.11 -24.07
C LEU A 274 1.65 19.83 -23.13
N ALA A 275 1.59 20.30 -21.87
CA ALA A 275 2.63 20.03 -20.88
C ALA A 275 2.72 18.52 -20.58
N ASN A 276 1.58 17.84 -20.46
CA ASN A 276 1.56 16.39 -20.28
C ASN A 276 2.18 15.67 -21.50
N ASP A 277 1.83 16.06 -22.73
CA ASP A 277 2.39 15.46 -23.95
C ASP A 277 3.90 15.70 -24.07
N MET A 278 4.39 16.89 -23.71
CA MET A 278 5.83 17.17 -23.61
C MET A 278 6.51 16.26 -22.58
N GLY A 279 5.87 16.01 -21.45
CA GLY A 279 6.32 15.03 -20.45
C GLY A 279 6.42 13.62 -21.03
N VAL A 280 5.43 13.17 -21.80
CA VAL A 280 5.43 11.84 -22.47
C VAL A 280 6.53 11.73 -23.52
N ILE A 281 6.79 12.79 -24.29
CA ILE A 281 7.90 12.84 -25.25
C ILE A 281 9.23 12.65 -24.52
N HIS A 282 9.47 13.43 -23.46
CA HIS A 282 10.70 13.33 -22.67
C HIS A 282 10.85 12.00 -21.93
N PHE A 283 9.74 11.41 -21.49
CA PHE A 283 9.72 10.08 -20.90
C PHE A 283 10.15 9.02 -21.93
N SER A 284 9.67 9.13 -23.17
CA SER A 284 9.96 8.18 -24.25
C SER A 284 11.44 8.19 -24.67
N VAL A 285 12.11 9.33 -24.56
CA VAL A 285 13.58 9.44 -24.75
C VAL A 285 14.38 9.15 -23.47
N LYS A 286 13.74 8.67 -22.40
CA LYS A 286 14.35 8.35 -21.10
C LYS A 286 14.92 9.55 -20.34
N HIS A 287 14.51 10.77 -20.66
CA HIS A 287 14.85 11.98 -19.91
C HIS A 287 13.87 12.18 -18.74
N TYR A 288 13.86 11.24 -17.79
CA TYR A 288 12.83 11.15 -16.75
C TYR A 288 12.73 12.39 -15.86
N ALA A 289 13.85 13.08 -15.58
CA ALA A 289 13.86 14.31 -14.78
C ALA A 289 13.11 15.45 -15.49
N LEU A 290 13.32 15.59 -16.80
CA LEU A 290 12.63 16.60 -17.59
C LEU A 290 11.15 16.23 -17.78
N ALA A 291 10.86 14.95 -18.00
CA ALA A 291 9.49 14.45 -18.04
C ALA A 291 8.73 14.77 -16.74
N ALA A 292 9.32 14.50 -15.58
CA ALA A 292 8.73 14.79 -14.28
C ALA A 292 8.41 16.29 -14.11
N ARG A 293 9.29 17.19 -14.56
CA ARG A 293 9.06 18.65 -14.53
C ARG A 293 7.88 19.06 -15.40
N PHE A 294 7.76 18.53 -16.61
CA PHE A 294 6.63 18.81 -17.49
C PHE A 294 5.31 18.27 -16.93
N PHE A 295 5.30 17.08 -16.32
CA PHE A 295 4.11 16.59 -15.64
C PHE A 295 3.73 17.45 -14.42
N GLN A 296 4.71 17.94 -13.66
CA GLN A 296 4.46 18.88 -12.56
C GLN A 296 3.87 20.20 -13.09
N GLN A 297 4.37 20.70 -14.21
CA GLN A 297 3.81 21.88 -14.87
C GLN A 297 2.38 21.64 -15.34
N ALA A 298 2.08 20.47 -15.90
CA ALA A 298 0.71 20.09 -16.29
C ALA A 298 -0.24 20.06 -15.08
N LEU A 299 0.22 19.57 -13.92
CA LEU A 299 -0.59 19.59 -12.69
C LEU A 299 -0.88 21.01 -12.20
N LEU A 300 0.08 21.93 -12.32
CA LEU A 300 -0.13 23.34 -11.95
C LEU A 300 -1.16 24.00 -12.86
N PHE A 301 -1.12 23.72 -14.17
CA PHE A 301 -2.13 24.22 -15.10
C PHE A 301 -3.53 23.62 -14.82
N ASP A 302 -3.64 22.31 -14.56
CA ASP A 302 -4.90 21.66 -14.19
C ASP A 302 -5.47 22.24 -12.88
N GLN A 303 -4.60 22.52 -11.91
CA GLN A 303 -4.97 23.15 -10.65
C GLN A 303 -5.45 24.59 -10.85
N ALA A 304 -4.71 25.42 -11.59
CA ALA A 304 -5.12 26.80 -11.88
C ALA A 304 -6.44 26.86 -12.67
N ALA A 305 -6.65 25.93 -13.61
CA ALA A 305 -7.89 25.79 -14.36
C ALA A 305 -9.10 25.38 -13.49
N THR A 306 -8.86 24.70 -12.36
CA THR A 306 -9.91 24.21 -11.45
C THR A 306 -10.10 25.10 -10.21
N GLU A 307 -9.12 25.92 -9.83
CA GLU A 307 -9.16 26.80 -8.66
C GLU A 307 -10.15 27.97 -8.78
N ASP A 308 -10.43 28.46 -10.00
CA ASP A 308 -11.57 29.37 -10.27
C ASP A 308 -12.94 28.73 -9.89
N THR A 309 -12.94 27.43 -9.57
CA THR A 309 -14.11 26.62 -9.20
C THR A 309 -14.03 26.06 -7.77
N SER A 310 -13.10 26.55 -6.93
CA SER A 310 -12.74 25.86 -5.69
C SER A 310 -13.75 26.00 -4.53
N THR A 311 -14.11 24.81 -4.00
CA THR A 311 -14.32 24.45 -2.59
C THR A 311 -15.67 24.60 -1.88
N GLU A 312 -16.69 25.28 -2.43
CA GLU A 312 -18.06 25.16 -1.85
C GLU A 312 -19.17 24.75 -2.84
N LYS A 313 -18.91 24.64 -4.15
CA LYS A 313 -19.96 24.30 -5.13
C LYS A 313 -19.45 23.52 -6.33
N VAL A 314 -19.30 22.20 -6.21
CA VAL A 314 -19.45 21.32 -7.40
C VAL A 314 -20.89 21.43 -7.93
N GLU A 315 -21.85 21.66 -7.01
CA GLU A 315 -23.24 22.04 -7.30
C GLU A 315 -23.32 23.48 -7.84
N GLY A 316 -23.18 23.66 -9.15
CA GLY A 316 -23.41 24.94 -9.81
C GLY A 316 -22.48 25.29 -10.97
N SER A 317 -21.48 24.46 -11.28
CA SER A 317 -20.65 24.63 -12.48
C SER A 317 -21.37 24.10 -13.73
N PRO A 318 -21.08 24.61 -14.94
CA PRO A 318 -21.62 24.04 -16.17
C PRO A 318 -21.21 22.57 -16.36
N LEU A 319 -22.08 21.75 -16.96
CA LEU A 319 -21.83 20.30 -17.17
C LEU A 319 -20.50 19.99 -17.88
N TYR A 320 -20.06 20.84 -18.82
CA TYR A 320 -18.81 20.61 -19.54
C TYR A 320 -17.54 20.78 -18.67
N CYS A 321 -17.65 21.43 -17.51
CA CYS A 321 -16.58 21.49 -16.51
C CYS A 321 -16.60 20.25 -15.58
N VAL A 322 -17.69 19.47 -15.57
CA VAL A 322 -17.79 18.24 -14.79
C VAL A 322 -16.87 17.20 -15.43
N GLY A 323 -15.89 16.74 -14.66
CA GLY A 323 -14.86 15.84 -15.17
C GLY A 323 -13.77 16.53 -16.03
N ALA A 324 -13.66 17.85 -15.99
CA ALA A 324 -12.59 18.60 -16.67
C ALA A 324 -11.18 18.12 -16.29
N THR A 325 -10.96 17.86 -15.00
CA THR A 325 -9.65 17.52 -14.45
C THR A 325 -9.05 16.27 -15.12
N LYS A 326 -7.76 16.38 -15.48
CA LYS A 326 -6.90 15.30 -15.99
C LYS A 326 -5.90 14.84 -14.94
N ARG A 327 -6.11 15.23 -13.68
CA ARG A 327 -5.19 14.98 -12.57
C ARG A 327 -4.83 13.51 -12.40
N PRO A 328 -5.75 12.53 -12.43
CA PRO A 328 -5.39 11.11 -12.31
C PRO A 328 -4.49 10.61 -13.46
N GLU A 329 -4.71 11.04 -14.69
CA GLU A 329 -3.90 10.68 -15.86
C GLU A 329 -2.48 11.26 -15.74
N ILE A 330 -2.37 12.52 -15.33
CA ILE A 330 -1.08 13.22 -15.19
C ILE A 330 -0.29 12.66 -14.00
N LEU A 331 -0.94 12.40 -12.86
CA LEU A 331 -0.32 11.78 -11.68
C LEU A 331 0.20 10.37 -11.98
N TYR A 332 -0.50 9.61 -12.82
CA TYR A 332 0.00 8.30 -13.26
C TYR A 332 1.32 8.44 -14.03
N ASN A 333 1.39 9.36 -15.00
CA ASN A 333 2.61 9.62 -15.77
C ASN A 333 3.74 10.18 -14.89
N HIS A 334 3.42 11.10 -13.97
CA HIS A 334 4.38 11.66 -13.02
C HIS A 334 4.94 10.59 -12.07
N GLY A 335 4.08 9.75 -11.50
CA GLY A 335 4.47 8.64 -10.63
C GLY A 335 5.39 7.65 -11.33
N LEU A 336 5.14 7.34 -12.61
CA LEU A 336 6.05 6.52 -13.42
C LEU A 336 7.42 7.19 -13.60
N ALA A 337 7.45 8.49 -13.91
CA ALA A 337 8.71 9.23 -14.06
C ALA A 337 9.51 9.26 -12.75
N LEU A 338 8.85 9.48 -11.61
CA LEU A 338 9.45 9.45 -10.28
C LEU A 338 10.01 8.06 -9.91
N LEU A 339 9.30 6.99 -10.26
CA LEU A 339 9.76 5.62 -10.05
C LEU A 339 11.06 5.35 -10.84
N HIS A 340 11.14 5.81 -12.08
CA HIS A 340 12.36 5.72 -12.89
C HIS A 340 13.51 6.59 -12.35
N LEU A 341 13.20 7.69 -11.66
CA LEU A 341 14.16 8.55 -10.94
C LEU A 341 14.61 7.98 -9.59
N GLN A 342 14.22 6.75 -9.22
CA GLN A 342 14.52 6.14 -7.93
C GLN A 342 13.96 6.93 -6.72
N ARG A 343 12.81 7.60 -6.91
CA ARG A 343 12.06 8.32 -5.86
C ARG A 343 10.76 7.57 -5.53
N PRO A 344 10.82 6.36 -4.94
CA PRO A 344 9.66 5.48 -4.84
C PRO A 344 8.58 5.98 -3.87
N LYS A 345 8.93 6.74 -2.82
CA LYS A 345 7.94 7.27 -1.86
C LYS A 345 7.00 8.29 -2.51
N GLU A 346 7.57 9.24 -3.25
CA GLU A 346 6.78 10.24 -3.98
C GLU A 346 6.01 9.62 -5.15
N ALA A 347 6.60 8.63 -5.82
CA ALA A 347 5.89 7.86 -6.85
C ALA A 347 4.68 7.13 -6.27
N PHE A 348 4.82 6.54 -5.08
CA PHE A 348 3.74 5.85 -4.37
C PHE A 348 2.59 6.79 -4.04
N GLU A 349 2.86 7.97 -3.48
CA GLU A 349 1.83 8.98 -3.19
C GLU A 349 1.04 9.39 -4.45
N CYS A 350 1.74 9.63 -5.55
CA CYS A 350 1.10 9.96 -6.82
C CYS A 350 0.19 8.83 -7.31
N LEU A 351 0.70 7.60 -7.35
CA LEU A 351 0.00 6.43 -7.86
C LEU A 351 -1.17 6.00 -6.96
N LEU A 352 -1.08 6.26 -5.65
CA LEU A 352 -2.14 5.96 -4.70
C LEU A 352 -3.40 6.79 -4.97
N ILE A 353 -3.24 8.07 -5.35
CA ILE A 353 -4.37 8.93 -5.75
C ILE A 353 -5.05 8.38 -7.01
N VAL A 354 -4.26 7.89 -7.98
CA VAL A 354 -4.75 7.31 -9.25
C VAL A 354 -5.61 6.07 -9.00
N LEU A 355 -5.33 5.33 -7.92
CA LEU A 355 -6.03 4.11 -7.57
C LEU A 355 -7.54 4.33 -7.33
N ASN A 356 -7.93 5.50 -6.82
CA ASN A 356 -9.34 5.86 -6.60
C ASN A 356 -10.15 5.85 -7.90
N SER A 357 -9.54 6.22 -9.02
CA SER A 357 -10.20 6.27 -10.33
C SER A 357 -10.00 4.97 -11.13
N TYR A 358 -8.86 4.29 -10.95
CA TYR A 358 -8.42 3.22 -11.83
C TYR A 358 -8.03 1.92 -11.11
N HIS A 359 -8.75 1.56 -10.04
CA HIS A 359 -8.52 0.35 -9.23
C HIS A 359 -8.58 -0.98 -10.01
N ASN A 360 -9.24 -1.03 -11.16
CA ASN A 360 -9.30 -2.24 -12.01
C ASN A 360 -8.08 -2.42 -12.92
N ASN A 361 -7.06 -1.56 -12.83
CA ASN A 361 -5.87 -1.64 -13.66
C ASN A 361 -4.76 -2.49 -13.00
N PRO A 362 -4.46 -3.71 -13.48
CA PRO A 362 -3.42 -4.56 -12.89
C PRO A 362 -2.00 -3.98 -13.02
N ARG A 363 -1.75 -3.08 -13.98
CA ARG A 363 -0.45 -2.41 -14.11
C ARG A 363 -0.20 -1.45 -12.95
N LEU A 364 -1.24 -0.72 -12.54
CA LEU A 364 -1.15 0.26 -11.45
C LEU A 364 -0.78 -0.41 -10.13
N TRP A 365 -1.42 -1.54 -9.83
CA TRP A 365 -1.09 -2.36 -8.66
C TRP A 365 0.37 -2.86 -8.69
N LEU A 366 0.87 -3.30 -9.85
CA LEU A 366 2.29 -3.64 -9.98
C LEU A 366 3.19 -2.42 -9.70
N ARG A 367 2.86 -1.22 -10.19
CA ARG A 367 3.68 -0.02 -9.95
C ARG A 367 3.74 0.37 -8.47
N LEU A 368 2.63 0.25 -7.74
CA LEU A 368 2.61 0.45 -6.28
C LEU A 368 3.51 -0.58 -5.58
N ALA A 369 3.43 -1.85 -5.98
CA ALA A 369 4.30 -2.90 -5.43
C ALA A 369 5.79 -2.66 -5.75
N GLU A 370 6.12 -2.19 -6.96
CA GLU A 370 7.49 -1.81 -7.33
C GLU A 370 8.02 -0.67 -6.48
N CYS A 371 7.19 0.31 -6.11
CA CYS A 371 7.58 1.36 -5.16
C CYS A 371 7.98 0.75 -3.81
N CYS A 372 7.16 -0.16 -3.27
CA CYS A 372 7.42 -0.83 -1.99
C CYS A 372 8.71 -1.68 -2.03
N ILE A 373 8.89 -2.47 -3.09
CA ILE A 373 10.10 -3.28 -3.30
C ILE A 373 11.34 -2.40 -3.39
N MET A 374 11.24 -1.24 -4.06
CA MET A 374 12.35 -0.31 -4.22
C MET A 374 12.74 0.37 -2.91
N VAL A 375 11.77 0.77 -2.08
CA VAL A 375 12.02 1.29 -0.72
C VAL A 375 12.76 0.26 0.13
N HIS A 376 12.25 -0.98 0.18
CA HIS A 376 12.90 -2.06 0.92
C HIS A 376 14.35 -2.30 0.47
N ARG A 377 14.59 -2.26 -0.85
CA ARG A 377 15.94 -2.39 -1.41
C ARG A 377 16.85 -1.23 -0.98
N GLN A 378 16.36 0.01 -1.03
CA GLN A 378 17.12 1.19 -0.66
C GLN A 378 17.50 1.16 0.84
N GLU A 379 16.59 0.72 1.71
CA GLU A 379 16.83 0.58 3.15
C GLU A 379 17.89 -0.49 3.45
N ARG A 380 17.79 -1.67 2.81
CA ARG A 380 18.82 -2.74 2.91
C ARG A 380 20.20 -2.27 2.43
N GLN A 381 20.27 -1.44 1.39
CA GLN A 381 21.55 -0.91 0.87
C GLN A 381 22.21 0.07 1.84
N GLN A 382 21.43 0.90 2.54
CA GLN A 382 21.95 1.81 3.56
C GLN A 382 22.46 1.06 4.78
N GLN A 383 21.75 0.00 5.20
CA GLN A 383 22.18 -0.90 6.28
C GLN A 383 23.52 -1.60 5.97
N GLY A 384 23.74 -2.02 4.71
CA GLY A 384 24.96 -2.72 4.29
C GLY A 384 26.23 -1.87 4.23
N LYS A 385 26.13 -0.53 4.16
CA LYS A 385 27.30 0.39 4.13
C LYS A 385 27.81 0.74 5.53
N ASN A 386 26.98 0.63 6.56
CA ASN A 386 27.28 1.04 7.92
C ASN A 386 27.63 -0.16 8.81
N ILE A 387 28.44 -1.07 8.31
CA ILE A 387 28.76 -2.29 9.06
C ILE A 387 29.98 -2.03 10.00
N SER A 388 31.00 -1.25 9.59
CA SER A 388 32.15 -0.93 10.46
C SER A 388 32.36 0.55 10.80
N GLN A 389 32.46 0.86 12.09
CA GLN A 389 32.66 2.22 12.62
C GLN A 389 34.14 2.65 12.63
N GLY A 390 35.08 1.69 12.65
CA GLY A 390 36.53 1.97 12.63
C GLY A 390 37.40 0.74 12.92
N ALA A 391 38.72 0.93 13.00
CA ALA A 391 39.69 -0.09 13.43
C ALA A 391 40.70 0.51 14.42
N VAL A 392 40.99 -0.20 15.50
CA VAL A 392 41.92 0.18 16.57
C VAL A 392 43.12 -0.75 16.56
N GLY A 393 44.34 -0.20 16.60
CA GLY A 393 45.60 -0.98 16.60
C GLY A 393 46.15 -1.31 15.21
N SER A 394 47.35 -1.92 15.18
CA SER A 394 48.06 -2.32 13.95
C SER A 394 48.65 -3.73 14.06
N GLY A 395 48.94 -4.36 12.92
CA GLY A 395 49.50 -5.71 12.87
C GLY A 395 48.58 -6.76 13.52
N VAL A 396 49.15 -7.63 14.35
CA VAL A 396 48.44 -8.71 15.07
C VAL A 396 47.48 -8.21 16.18
N HIS A 397 47.51 -6.92 16.50
CA HIS A 397 46.66 -6.31 17.53
C HIS A 397 45.56 -5.41 16.94
N ARG A 398 45.34 -5.47 15.62
CA ARG A 398 44.28 -4.71 14.96
C ARG A 398 42.90 -5.30 15.28
N LYS A 399 42.04 -4.50 15.89
CA LYS A 399 40.64 -4.82 16.22
C LYS A 399 39.71 -3.92 15.41
N TYR A 400 38.58 -4.44 14.93
CA TYR A 400 37.58 -3.67 14.17
C TYR A 400 36.36 -3.37 15.05
N ILE A 401 35.85 -2.14 15.00
CA ILE A 401 34.66 -1.71 15.76
C ILE A 401 33.42 -1.97 14.90
N LEU A 402 32.59 -2.91 15.38
CA LEU A 402 31.27 -3.35 14.89
C LEU A 402 30.20 -2.32 15.19
N ASN A 403 29.50 -1.85 14.14
CA ASN A 403 28.17 -1.29 14.36
C ASN A 403 27.28 -2.46 14.83
N PRO A 404 26.49 -2.26 15.89
CA PRO A 404 25.48 -3.25 16.29
C PRO A 404 24.59 -3.56 15.09
N ALA A 405 24.16 -4.82 14.95
CA ALA A 405 23.34 -5.26 13.84
C ALA A 405 22.19 -4.27 13.61
N PRO A 406 21.92 -3.84 12.36
CA PRO A 406 20.68 -3.12 12.12
C PRO A 406 19.56 -4.04 12.61
N LYS A 407 18.79 -3.56 13.60
CA LYS A 407 17.51 -4.17 13.95
C LYS A 407 16.82 -4.48 12.63
N THR A 408 16.35 -5.71 12.43
CA THR A 408 15.35 -5.98 11.38
C THR A 408 14.37 -4.82 11.43
N PRO A 409 14.11 -4.11 10.32
CA PRO A 409 13.21 -2.97 10.35
C PRO A 409 11.93 -3.47 10.99
N VAL A 410 11.69 -3.00 12.21
CA VAL A 410 10.41 -3.14 12.88
C VAL A 410 9.49 -2.41 11.90
N VAL A 411 8.62 -3.17 11.25
CA VAL A 411 7.50 -2.58 10.52
C VAL A 411 6.84 -1.66 11.55
N ASP A 412 6.79 -0.36 11.29
CA ASP A 412 6.02 0.57 12.11
C ASP A 412 4.61 -0.02 12.24
N GLY A 413 4.32 -0.61 13.40
CA GLY A 413 3.11 -1.39 13.69
C GLY A 413 1.86 -0.52 13.86
N ASP A 414 2.02 0.78 13.69
CA ASP A 414 0.97 1.78 13.88
C ASP A 414 -0.02 1.88 12.71
N GLN A 415 0.18 1.06 11.67
CA GLN A 415 -0.63 1.11 10.47
C GLN A 415 -1.32 -0.23 10.25
N SER A 416 -2.65 -0.23 10.45
CA SER A 416 -3.53 -1.25 9.90
C SER A 416 -3.04 -1.64 8.50
N LEU A 417 -3.02 -2.93 8.15
CA LEU A 417 -2.73 -3.40 6.78
C LEU A 417 -3.65 -2.74 5.72
N ALA A 418 -4.71 -2.04 6.15
CA ALA A 418 -5.59 -1.23 5.31
C ALA A 418 -5.07 0.20 5.02
N ILE A 419 -4.10 0.72 5.78
CA ILE A 419 -3.49 2.03 5.58
C ILE A 419 -2.39 1.90 4.52
N PRO A 420 -2.47 2.63 3.41
CA PRO A 420 -1.45 2.55 2.37
C PRO A 420 -0.09 3.08 2.84
N ALA A 421 0.91 2.21 2.82
CA ALA A 421 2.29 2.57 3.10
C ALA A 421 3.29 1.88 2.17
N THR A 422 4.50 2.42 2.11
CA THR A 422 5.59 1.90 1.26
C THR A 422 6.31 0.70 1.89
N THR A 423 5.54 -0.24 2.45
CA THR A 423 6.04 -1.45 3.12
C THR A 423 5.93 -2.69 2.22
N LEU A 424 6.71 -3.73 2.51
CA LEU A 424 6.64 -4.97 1.71
C LEU A 424 5.29 -5.67 1.86
N GLU A 425 4.66 -5.58 3.02
CA GLU A 425 3.35 -6.13 3.35
C GLU A 425 2.27 -5.49 2.47
N PHE A 426 2.28 -4.16 2.36
CA PHE A 426 1.40 -3.46 1.42
C PHE A 426 1.71 -3.80 -0.04
N GLY A 427 2.99 -3.97 -0.37
CA GLY A 427 3.43 -4.50 -1.67
C GLY A 427 2.82 -5.88 -1.98
N ALA A 428 2.74 -6.78 -0.99
CA ALA A 428 2.12 -8.10 -1.12
C ALA A 428 0.61 -7.98 -1.40
N LEU A 429 -0.10 -7.08 -0.70
CA LEU A 429 -1.51 -6.79 -0.97
C LEU A 429 -1.74 -6.25 -2.38
N CYS A 430 -0.89 -5.33 -2.85
CA CYS A 430 -0.95 -4.82 -4.22
C CYS A 430 -0.79 -5.96 -5.24
N LEU A 431 0.19 -6.83 -5.03
CA LEU A 431 0.47 -7.95 -5.94
C LEU A 431 -0.65 -8.99 -5.93
N ARG A 432 -1.25 -9.25 -4.77
CA ARG A 432 -2.45 -10.10 -4.66
C ARG A 432 -3.59 -9.54 -5.53
N ASN A 433 -3.89 -8.24 -5.42
CA ASN A 433 -4.91 -7.58 -6.23
C ASN A 433 -4.58 -7.67 -7.73
N ALA A 434 -3.31 -7.46 -8.10
CA ALA A 434 -2.86 -7.60 -9.48
C ALA A 434 -3.08 -9.03 -10.01
N VAL A 435 -2.74 -10.07 -9.24
CA VAL A 435 -2.97 -11.48 -9.61
C VAL A 435 -4.46 -11.76 -9.80
N THR A 436 -5.31 -11.34 -8.86
CA THR A 436 -6.76 -11.54 -8.95
C THR A 436 -7.36 -10.90 -10.21
N LEU A 437 -6.94 -9.68 -10.55
CA LEU A 437 -7.38 -9.01 -11.78
C LEU A 437 -6.89 -9.70 -13.05
N LEU A 438 -5.66 -10.23 -13.04
CA LEU A 438 -5.14 -11.02 -14.16
C LEU A 438 -5.94 -12.31 -14.34
N GLU A 439 -6.18 -13.06 -13.26
CA GLU A 439 -6.98 -14.30 -13.30
C GLU A 439 -8.41 -14.06 -13.77
N LEU A 440 -9.01 -12.92 -13.40
CA LEU A 440 -10.34 -12.50 -13.86
C LEU A 440 -10.39 -12.26 -15.37
N HIS A 441 -9.37 -11.62 -15.94
CA HIS A 441 -9.37 -11.17 -17.33
C HIS A 441 -8.78 -12.18 -18.33
N GLU A 442 -7.98 -13.14 -17.87
CA GLU A 442 -7.30 -14.13 -18.73
C GLU A 442 -8.24 -14.96 -19.61
N PRO A 443 -9.35 -15.55 -19.10
CA PRO A 443 -10.24 -16.39 -19.92
C PRO A 443 -10.88 -15.63 -21.08
N GLU A 444 -11.32 -14.39 -20.81
CA GLU A 444 -11.95 -13.54 -21.81
C GLU A 444 -10.94 -13.12 -22.89
N LEU A 445 -9.70 -12.81 -22.50
CA LEU A 445 -8.66 -12.40 -23.43
C LEU A 445 -8.22 -13.53 -24.38
N VAL A 446 -8.13 -14.76 -23.87
CA VAL A 446 -7.82 -15.95 -24.68
C VAL A 446 -8.93 -16.18 -25.71
N ARG A 447 -10.20 -16.18 -25.27
CA ARG A 447 -11.37 -16.30 -26.15
C ARG A 447 -11.39 -15.23 -27.25
N GLN A 448 -11.02 -13.99 -26.92
CA GLN A 448 -10.93 -12.90 -27.90
C GLN A 448 -9.84 -13.12 -28.94
N THR A 449 -8.72 -13.73 -28.56
CA THR A 449 -7.59 -13.97 -29.47
C THR A 449 -7.86 -15.13 -30.42
N GLU A 450 -8.57 -16.16 -29.95
CA GLU A 450 -8.97 -17.33 -30.76
C GLU A 450 -10.05 -16.98 -31.80
N ASN A 451 -11.00 -16.11 -31.46
CA ASN A 451 -12.07 -15.62 -32.36
C ASN A 451 -11.65 -14.42 -33.23
N CYS A 452 -10.41 -14.38 -33.71
CA CYS A 452 -9.93 -13.29 -34.57
C CYS A 452 -10.53 -13.42 -36.00
N ASP A 453 -11.83 -13.22 -36.11
CA ASP A 453 -12.52 -13.02 -37.37
C ASP A 453 -12.04 -11.72 -38.02
N ARG A 454 -11.87 -11.77 -39.35
CA ARG A 454 -11.45 -10.63 -40.18
C ARG A 454 -12.51 -9.51 -40.23
N THR A 455 -13.66 -9.68 -39.58
CA THR A 455 -14.77 -8.72 -39.53
C THR A 455 -14.86 -8.01 -38.18
N VAL A 456 -14.95 -6.68 -38.21
CA VAL A 456 -15.14 -5.85 -37.02
C VAL A 456 -16.53 -6.11 -36.40
N SER A 457 -16.61 -6.88 -35.31
CA SER A 457 -17.86 -7.13 -34.57
C SER A 457 -18.24 -5.93 -33.70
N TRP A 458 -19.50 -5.50 -33.80
CA TRP A 458 -20.06 -4.36 -33.04
C TRP A 458 -20.55 -4.77 -31.64
N ASP A 459 -20.75 -6.07 -31.39
CA ASP A 459 -21.31 -6.58 -30.12
C ASP A 459 -20.35 -6.44 -28.93
N LYS A 460 -19.05 -6.33 -29.22
CA LYS A 460 -18.02 -6.16 -28.18
C LYS A 460 -17.82 -4.69 -27.85
N VAL A 461 -17.75 -4.35 -26.57
CA VAL A 461 -17.49 -2.97 -26.11
C VAL A 461 -15.99 -2.67 -25.97
N TYR A 462 -15.11 -3.66 -26.12
CA TYR A 462 -13.65 -3.50 -26.05
C TYR A 462 -12.87 -4.45 -26.96
N GLU A 463 -11.62 -4.06 -27.27
CA GLU A 463 -10.58 -4.94 -27.78
C GLU A 463 -9.47 -5.09 -26.72
N GLY A 464 -9.34 -6.27 -26.10
CA GLY A 464 -8.37 -6.55 -25.03
C GLY A 464 -8.87 -6.20 -23.62
N VAL A 465 -7.96 -6.20 -22.64
CA VAL A 465 -8.29 -5.89 -21.23
C VAL A 465 -8.24 -4.37 -21.00
N PRO A 466 -9.31 -3.72 -20.52
CA PRO A 466 -9.31 -2.28 -20.26
C PRO A 466 -8.35 -1.95 -19.11
N CYS A 467 -7.46 -0.98 -19.30
CA CYS A 467 -6.39 -0.64 -18.34
C CYS A 467 -6.12 0.86 -18.26
N ASN A 468 -7.19 1.67 -18.12
CA ASN A 468 -7.09 3.12 -17.98
C ASN A 468 -6.16 3.51 -16.81
N PRO A 469 -5.39 4.61 -16.92
CA PRO A 469 -5.37 5.59 -18.02
C PRO A 469 -4.52 5.14 -19.23
N SER A 470 -3.93 3.95 -19.20
CA SER A 470 -3.13 3.41 -20.29
C SER A 470 -3.97 2.67 -21.34
N LEU A 471 -3.39 2.45 -22.52
CA LEU A 471 -4.01 1.66 -23.58
C LEU A 471 -4.40 0.24 -23.09
N PRO A 472 -5.56 -0.29 -23.53
CA PRO A 472 -5.94 -1.68 -23.33
C PRO A 472 -4.82 -2.68 -23.60
N MET A 473 -4.80 -3.72 -22.79
CA MET A 473 -3.75 -4.72 -22.81
C MET A 473 -4.09 -5.84 -23.80
N LYS A 474 -3.21 -6.03 -24.78
CA LYS A 474 -3.22 -7.19 -25.69
C LYS A 474 -2.56 -8.40 -25.02
N LEU A 475 -2.81 -9.59 -25.54
CA LEU A 475 -2.32 -10.87 -24.99
C LEU A 475 -0.79 -10.89 -24.76
N ALA A 476 0.01 -10.40 -25.71
CA ALA A 476 1.47 -10.36 -25.56
C ALA A 476 1.93 -9.49 -24.37
N SER A 477 1.33 -8.29 -24.22
CA SER A 477 1.62 -7.40 -23.09
C SER A 477 1.05 -7.94 -21.77
N PHE A 478 -0.08 -8.63 -21.83
CA PHE A 478 -0.71 -9.30 -20.69
C PHE A 478 0.21 -10.38 -20.12
N ASN A 479 0.75 -11.26 -20.97
CA ASN A 479 1.66 -12.32 -20.54
C ASN A 479 2.94 -11.73 -19.93
N LYS A 480 3.50 -10.66 -20.52
CA LYS A 480 4.65 -9.95 -19.93
C LYS A 480 4.35 -9.38 -18.55
N LEU A 481 3.17 -8.79 -18.35
CA LEU A 481 2.74 -8.27 -17.06
C LEU A 481 2.55 -9.40 -16.05
N LYS A 482 1.91 -10.50 -16.45
CA LYS A 482 1.73 -11.70 -15.61
C LYS A 482 3.07 -12.24 -15.12
N CYS A 483 4.08 -12.32 -15.99
CA CYS A 483 5.42 -12.71 -15.57
C CYS A 483 6.03 -11.77 -14.53
N ALA A 484 5.90 -10.46 -14.73
CA ALA A 484 6.41 -9.45 -13.79
C ALA A 484 5.72 -9.53 -12.42
N VAL A 485 4.39 -9.63 -12.40
CA VAL A 485 3.60 -9.74 -11.17
C VAL A 485 3.93 -11.00 -10.40
N LEU A 486 3.94 -12.17 -11.06
CA LEU A 486 4.24 -13.44 -10.38
C LEU A 486 5.66 -13.48 -9.81
N ALA A 487 6.64 -12.94 -10.55
CA ALA A 487 8.02 -12.87 -10.06
C ALA A 487 8.16 -11.92 -8.87
N ALA A 488 7.57 -10.71 -8.96
CA ALA A 488 7.57 -9.76 -7.85
C ALA A 488 6.86 -10.34 -6.63
N TYR A 489 5.74 -11.05 -6.81
CA TYR A 489 4.99 -11.61 -5.71
C TYR A 489 5.74 -12.77 -5.03
N SER A 490 6.35 -13.65 -5.81
CA SER A 490 7.21 -14.71 -5.28
C SER A 490 8.37 -14.14 -4.46
N PHE A 491 9.01 -13.07 -4.95
CA PHE A 491 10.06 -12.36 -4.22
C PHE A 491 9.58 -11.78 -2.89
N VAL A 492 8.48 -11.02 -2.91
CA VAL A 492 7.94 -10.37 -1.71
C VAL A 492 7.53 -11.42 -0.68
N LEU A 493 6.83 -12.47 -1.08
CA LEU A 493 6.40 -13.55 -0.19
C LEU A 493 7.58 -14.31 0.44
N ASN A 494 8.59 -14.65 -0.35
CA ASN A 494 9.81 -15.25 0.19
C ASN A 494 10.50 -14.33 1.20
N THR A 495 10.51 -13.01 0.93
CA THR A 495 11.12 -12.03 1.82
C THR A 495 10.34 -11.85 3.12
N LEU A 496 9.01 -11.97 3.09
CA LEU A 496 8.12 -11.90 4.24
C LEU A 496 8.03 -13.22 5.04
N GLY A 497 8.65 -14.31 4.57
CA GLY A 497 8.62 -15.62 5.23
C GLY A 497 7.46 -16.53 4.82
N GLU A 498 6.63 -16.12 3.86
CA GLU A 498 5.51 -16.92 3.32
C GLU A 498 5.96 -17.88 2.21
N TYR A 499 6.92 -18.76 2.52
CA TYR A 499 7.61 -19.62 1.53
C TYR A 499 6.68 -20.57 0.76
N SER A 500 5.61 -21.06 1.39
CA SER A 500 4.66 -21.98 0.74
C SER A 500 3.92 -21.29 -0.41
N LEU A 501 3.51 -20.04 -0.21
CA LEU A 501 2.82 -19.23 -1.20
C LEU A 501 3.80 -18.70 -2.25
N GLY A 502 5.00 -18.29 -1.83
CA GLY A 502 6.09 -17.93 -2.74
C GLY A 502 6.43 -19.05 -3.72
N LEU A 503 6.53 -20.30 -3.24
CA LEU A 503 6.74 -21.48 -4.08
C LEU A 503 5.59 -21.72 -5.07
N LYS A 504 4.34 -21.53 -4.64
CA LYS A 504 3.16 -21.69 -5.51
C LYS A 504 3.24 -20.75 -6.72
N TYR A 505 3.49 -19.46 -6.50
CA TYR A 505 3.53 -18.47 -7.58
C TYR A 505 4.79 -18.59 -8.46
N ALA A 506 5.93 -18.98 -7.88
CA ALA A 506 7.13 -19.28 -8.66
C ALA A 506 6.92 -20.48 -9.60
N LYS A 507 6.21 -21.53 -9.15
CA LYS A 507 5.81 -22.65 -10.01
C LYS A 507 4.80 -22.24 -11.07
N GLN A 508 3.84 -21.39 -10.74
CA GLN A 508 2.88 -20.86 -11.71
C GLN A 508 3.58 -20.07 -12.82
N LEU A 509 4.64 -19.33 -12.50
CA LEU A 509 5.45 -18.62 -13.50
C LEU A 509 6.12 -19.59 -14.51
N LEU A 510 6.58 -20.76 -14.06
CA LEU A 510 7.15 -21.79 -14.95
C LEU A 510 6.14 -22.41 -15.93
N THR A 511 4.83 -22.24 -15.69
CA THR A 511 3.79 -22.74 -16.61
C THR A 511 3.53 -21.81 -17.80
N VAL A 512 4.08 -20.59 -17.79
CA VAL A 512 3.86 -19.60 -18.86
C VAL A 512 4.66 -19.98 -20.11
N LYS A 513 3.99 -20.00 -21.27
CA LYS A 513 4.62 -20.24 -22.57
C LYS A 513 5.57 -19.09 -22.94
N ASP A 514 6.71 -19.43 -23.56
CA ASP A 514 7.73 -18.48 -24.03
C ASP A 514 8.26 -17.53 -22.93
N LEU A 515 8.53 -18.09 -21.74
CA LEU A 515 9.05 -17.35 -20.59
C LEU A 515 10.45 -16.78 -20.88
N PRO A 516 10.70 -15.46 -20.70
CA PRO A 516 12.04 -14.90 -20.84
C PRO A 516 13.04 -15.52 -19.86
N GLN A 517 14.30 -15.72 -20.27
CA GLN A 517 15.31 -16.43 -19.46
C GLN A 517 15.56 -15.77 -18.11
N SER A 518 15.47 -14.43 -18.03
CA SER A 518 15.55 -13.69 -16.77
C SER A 518 14.43 -14.07 -15.78
N TYR A 519 13.20 -14.28 -16.24
CA TYR A 519 12.10 -14.75 -15.36
C TYR A 519 12.21 -16.24 -15.05
N LEU A 520 12.70 -17.04 -16.00
CA LEU A 520 12.97 -18.46 -15.79
C LEU A 520 14.00 -18.66 -14.66
N LEU A 521 15.12 -17.92 -14.72
CA LEU A 521 16.14 -17.90 -13.66
C LEU A 521 15.52 -17.57 -12.30
N LEU A 522 14.78 -16.45 -12.20
CA LEU A 522 14.15 -16.03 -10.94
C LEU A 522 13.16 -17.07 -10.42
N SER A 523 12.39 -17.72 -11.30
CA SER A 523 11.43 -18.76 -10.90
C SER A 523 12.13 -19.95 -10.26
N HIS A 524 13.25 -20.40 -10.84
CA HIS A 524 14.08 -21.47 -10.28
C HIS A 524 14.74 -21.05 -8.96
N MET A 525 15.28 -19.83 -8.89
CA MET A 525 15.89 -19.30 -7.67
C MET A 525 14.89 -19.20 -6.52
N TYR A 526 13.74 -18.56 -6.73
CA TYR A 526 12.71 -18.39 -5.70
C TYR A 526 12.10 -19.73 -5.27
N SER A 527 11.95 -20.68 -6.21
CA SER A 527 11.49 -22.03 -5.88
C SER A 527 12.51 -22.77 -5.00
N ALA A 528 13.79 -22.71 -5.36
CA ALA A 528 14.86 -23.34 -4.58
C ALA A 528 15.00 -22.70 -3.19
N GLU A 529 14.98 -21.37 -3.10
CA GLU A 529 15.01 -20.62 -1.84
C GLU A 529 13.85 -21.01 -0.93
N ALA A 530 12.61 -20.96 -1.43
CA ALA A 530 11.43 -21.32 -0.65
C ALA A 530 11.51 -22.77 -0.13
N LEU A 531 11.97 -23.71 -0.96
CA LEU A 531 12.14 -25.12 -0.57
C LEU A 531 13.23 -25.30 0.48
N VAL A 532 14.35 -24.59 0.37
CA VAL A 532 15.42 -24.60 1.39
C VAL A 532 14.90 -24.06 2.72
N MET A 533 14.18 -22.94 2.70
CA MET A 533 13.62 -22.32 3.91
C MET A 533 12.52 -23.19 4.56
N MET A 534 11.82 -24.02 3.78
CA MET A 534 10.90 -25.05 4.28
C MET A 534 11.60 -26.37 4.68
N ASN A 535 12.94 -26.40 4.80
CA ASN A 535 13.74 -27.57 5.13
C ASN A 535 13.57 -28.75 4.15
N ARG A 536 13.44 -28.46 2.85
CA ARG A 536 13.29 -29.46 1.76
C ARG A 536 14.43 -29.33 0.71
N PRO A 537 15.71 -29.46 1.10
CA PRO A 537 16.85 -29.21 0.21
C PRO A 537 16.95 -30.20 -0.96
N LEU A 538 16.44 -31.43 -0.82
CA LEU A 538 16.44 -32.42 -1.92
C LEU A 538 15.60 -31.97 -3.10
N GLU A 539 14.43 -31.40 -2.83
CA GLU A 539 13.56 -30.85 -3.87
C GLU A 539 14.11 -29.54 -4.43
N ALA A 540 14.81 -28.74 -3.62
CA ALA A 540 15.47 -27.54 -4.12
C ALA A 540 16.51 -27.86 -5.22
N LEU A 541 17.19 -29.01 -5.15
CA LEU A 541 18.18 -29.42 -6.15
C LEU A 541 17.60 -29.68 -7.54
N SER A 542 16.32 -30.06 -7.66
CA SER A 542 15.69 -30.23 -8.99
C SER A 542 15.50 -28.89 -9.72
N TYR A 543 15.52 -27.77 -8.98
CA TYR A 543 15.49 -26.43 -9.56
C TYR A 543 16.89 -25.88 -9.84
N LEU A 544 17.94 -26.53 -9.36
CA LEU A 544 19.34 -26.11 -9.50
C LEU A 544 20.15 -27.13 -10.30
N GLU A 545 19.57 -27.69 -11.37
CA GLU A 545 20.21 -28.74 -12.16
C GLU A 545 21.35 -28.21 -13.06
N PRO A 546 22.49 -28.91 -13.18
CA PRO A 546 23.62 -28.46 -14.00
C PRO A 546 23.27 -28.23 -15.47
N LYS A 547 22.37 -29.06 -16.01
CA LYS A 547 21.91 -28.94 -17.41
C LYS A 547 21.19 -27.61 -17.62
N PHE A 548 20.23 -27.29 -16.76
CA PHE A 548 19.53 -26.01 -16.79
C PHE A 548 20.49 -24.83 -16.67
N ILE A 549 21.48 -24.90 -15.76
CA ILE A 549 22.45 -23.83 -15.57
C ILE A 549 23.24 -23.58 -16.85
N SER A 550 23.71 -24.63 -17.53
CA SER A 550 24.47 -24.49 -18.78
C SER A 550 23.67 -23.94 -19.96
N GLU A 551 22.34 -24.05 -19.93
CA GLU A 551 21.45 -23.59 -21.01
C GLU A 551 21.13 -22.08 -20.93
N LEU A 552 21.46 -21.42 -19.81
CA LEU A 552 21.29 -19.97 -19.61
C LEU A 552 22.25 -19.18 -20.53
N THR A 553 21.73 -18.68 -21.65
CA THR A 553 22.53 -18.05 -22.73
C THR A 553 21.96 -16.71 -23.21
N GLY A 554 20.98 -16.14 -22.49
CA GLY A 554 20.15 -15.05 -22.96
C GLY A 554 20.78 -13.65 -22.94
N ASP A 555 20.42 -12.84 -23.95
CA ASP A 555 20.73 -11.40 -24.04
C ASP A 555 19.80 -10.54 -23.16
N ASP A 556 18.75 -11.11 -22.56
CA ASP A 556 17.71 -10.40 -21.83
C ASP A 556 18.14 -9.97 -20.40
N PHE A 557 19.24 -10.51 -19.89
CA PHE A 557 19.85 -10.08 -18.62
C PHE A 557 20.32 -8.61 -18.65
N GLY A 558 20.62 -8.07 -19.83
CA GLY A 558 21.01 -6.66 -20.01
C GLY A 558 19.84 -5.66 -20.06
N MET A 559 18.58 -6.11 -20.19
CA MET A 559 17.42 -5.22 -20.44
C MET A 559 16.63 -4.77 -19.21
N ARG A 560 16.63 -5.51 -18.09
CA ARG A 560 16.00 -5.06 -16.81
C ARG A 560 16.73 -3.93 -16.14
N ALA A 561 17.84 -3.64 -16.73
CA ALA A 561 18.78 -2.67 -16.38
C ALA A 561 18.41 -1.30 -17.01
N SER A 562 17.41 -0.57 -16.48
CA SER A 562 17.23 0.88 -16.77
C SER A 562 18.58 1.64 -16.74
N PRO A 563 19.08 2.30 -17.79
CA PRO A 563 20.47 2.81 -17.87
C PRO A 563 21.03 3.57 -16.65
N HIS A 564 20.19 4.08 -15.75
CA HIS A 564 20.53 4.72 -14.46
C HIS A 564 20.55 3.82 -13.19
N TRP A 565 20.23 2.51 -13.22
CA TRP A 565 20.56 1.61 -12.07
C TRP A 565 22.06 1.28 -12.05
N ASN A 566 22.75 1.50 -13.18
CA ASN A 566 24.18 1.65 -13.17
C ASN A 566 24.45 3.03 -12.56
N ILE A 567 24.79 3.03 -11.28
CA ILE A 567 25.60 4.10 -10.69
C ILE A 567 26.69 4.41 -11.71
N ASN A 568 26.80 5.68 -12.10
CA ASN A 568 27.75 6.18 -13.08
C ASN A 568 29.04 5.35 -13.05
N ALA A 569 29.35 4.69 -14.16
CA ALA A 569 30.58 3.93 -14.33
C ALA A 569 31.85 4.80 -14.10
N THR A 570 31.70 6.13 -14.06
CA THR A 570 32.74 7.10 -13.70
C THR A 570 33.03 7.18 -12.20
N ASP A 571 32.05 6.95 -11.32
CA ASP A 571 32.26 7.01 -9.86
C ASP A 571 32.76 5.67 -9.30
N ALA A 572 32.42 4.56 -9.95
CA ALA A 572 32.98 3.24 -9.62
C ALA A 572 34.49 3.14 -9.91
N ALA A 573 35.01 3.97 -10.83
CA ALA A 573 36.44 4.03 -11.14
C ALA A 573 37.24 4.88 -10.14
N GLN A 574 36.59 5.79 -9.39
CA GLN A 574 37.25 6.65 -8.40
C GLN A 574 37.06 6.19 -6.95
N ALA A 575 36.05 5.36 -6.66
CA ALA A 575 35.86 4.76 -5.35
C ALA A 575 36.69 3.46 -5.21
N GLY A 576 38.00 3.62 -4.99
CA GLY A 576 38.83 2.54 -4.44
C GLY A 576 38.43 2.21 -2.99
N SER A 577 37.33 1.48 -2.79
CA SER A 577 36.88 1.02 -1.46
C SER A 577 35.92 -0.18 -1.62
N ARG A 578 36.36 -1.42 -1.37
CA ARG A 578 36.15 -2.16 -0.11
C ARG A 578 34.70 -2.11 0.40
N GLY A 579 33.82 -2.93 -0.19
CA GLY A 579 32.48 -3.24 0.30
C GLY A 579 31.79 -4.25 -0.63
N SER A 580 31.03 -5.21 -0.09
CA SER A 580 30.43 -6.36 -0.80
C SER A 580 29.71 -5.98 -2.11
N PRO A 581 29.98 -6.65 -3.25
CA PRO A 581 29.30 -6.37 -4.50
C PRO A 581 27.87 -6.95 -4.45
N HIS A 582 26.87 -6.10 -4.64
CA HIS A 582 25.46 -6.48 -4.75
C HIS A 582 25.24 -7.62 -5.77
N TRP A 583 24.27 -8.51 -5.52
CA TRP A 583 23.83 -9.62 -6.41
C TRP A 583 23.13 -9.12 -7.70
N ASN A 584 23.80 -8.27 -8.47
CA ASN A 584 23.27 -7.72 -9.70
C ASN A 584 23.61 -8.62 -10.89
N ILE A 585 22.63 -9.39 -11.34
CA ILE A 585 22.76 -10.34 -12.43
C ILE A 585 22.51 -9.63 -13.75
N ASN A 586 23.59 -9.15 -14.38
CA ASN A 586 23.55 -8.38 -15.63
C ASN A 586 24.08 -9.16 -16.85
N SER A 587 24.58 -10.37 -16.66
CA SER A 587 25.12 -11.23 -17.71
C SER A 587 24.72 -12.69 -17.48
N ALA A 588 24.72 -13.48 -18.56
CA ALA A 588 24.48 -14.92 -18.48
C ALA A 588 25.56 -15.61 -17.61
N ASP A 589 26.83 -15.19 -17.70
CA ASP A 589 27.93 -15.70 -16.88
C ASP A 589 27.71 -15.45 -15.37
N ALA A 590 27.25 -14.25 -15.01
CA ALA A 590 26.86 -13.93 -13.64
C ALA A 590 25.69 -14.81 -13.19
N ALA A 591 24.67 -15.00 -14.02
CA ALA A 591 23.52 -15.86 -13.72
C ALA A 591 23.94 -17.31 -13.46
N GLN A 592 24.77 -17.88 -14.34
CA GLN A 592 25.27 -19.25 -14.21
C GLN A 592 26.08 -19.43 -12.92
N THR A 593 26.97 -18.48 -12.63
CA THR A 593 27.81 -18.52 -11.42
C THR A 593 26.97 -18.43 -10.14
N VAL A 594 25.95 -17.57 -10.10
CA VAL A 594 25.02 -17.48 -8.96
C VAL A 594 24.28 -18.80 -8.74
N MET A 595 23.84 -19.44 -9.82
CA MET A 595 23.13 -20.72 -9.74
C MET A 595 24.04 -21.86 -9.27
N HIS A 596 25.29 -21.90 -9.73
CA HIS A 596 26.30 -22.85 -9.24
C HIS A 596 26.59 -22.64 -7.76
N TYR A 597 26.66 -21.39 -7.30
CA TYR A 597 26.83 -21.07 -5.88
C TYR A 597 25.65 -21.55 -5.04
N ASN A 598 24.42 -21.20 -5.45
CA ASN A 598 23.21 -21.65 -4.75
C ASN A 598 23.14 -23.17 -4.70
N ARG A 599 23.50 -23.87 -5.79
CA ARG A 599 23.61 -25.33 -5.82
C ARG A 599 24.62 -25.84 -4.80
N ALA A 600 25.80 -25.23 -4.73
CA ALA A 600 26.84 -25.59 -3.76
C ALA A 600 26.36 -25.44 -2.31
N VAL A 601 25.65 -24.36 -2.00
CA VAL A 601 25.06 -24.12 -0.67
C VAL A 601 24.06 -25.22 -0.32
N VAL A 602 23.14 -25.57 -1.23
CA VAL A 602 22.14 -26.64 -0.98
C VAL A 602 22.81 -28.00 -0.81
N LEU A 603 23.83 -28.33 -1.60
CA LEU A 603 24.61 -29.57 -1.46
C LEU A 603 25.35 -29.62 -0.12
N MET A 604 25.90 -28.49 0.34
CA MET A 604 26.54 -28.36 1.65
C MET A 604 25.53 -28.61 2.78
N LEU A 605 24.33 -28.03 2.71
CA LEU A 605 23.26 -28.25 3.70
C LEU A 605 22.80 -29.71 3.75
N LYS A 606 22.85 -30.43 2.62
CA LYS A 606 22.57 -31.87 2.55
C LYS A 606 23.70 -32.73 3.14
N GLY A 607 24.92 -32.20 3.23
CA GLY A 607 26.12 -32.94 3.62
C GLY A 607 26.84 -33.65 2.46
N ASP A 608 26.54 -33.30 1.21
CA ASP A 608 27.21 -33.83 0.01
C ASP A 608 28.40 -32.94 -0.39
N TYR A 609 29.48 -33.05 0.40
CA TYR A 609 30.63 -32.14 0.33
C TYR A 609 31.42 -32.24 -0.98
N GLU A 610 31.50 -33.43 -1.58
CA GLU A 610 32.23 -33.65 -2.83
C GLU A 610 31.54 -32.95 -4.00
N GLN A 611 30.23 -33.10 -4.14
CA GLN A 611 29.48 -32.41 -5.18
C GLN A 611 29.40 -30.90 -4.94
N ALA A 612 29.35 -30.47 -3.67
CA ALA A 612 29.42 -29.05 -3.32
C ALA A 612 30.72 -28.43 -3.83
N LYS A 613 31.87 -29.11 -3.63
CA LYS A 613 33.18 -28.65 -4.09
C LYS A 613 33.27 -28.54 -5.61
N VAL A 614 32.69 -29.48 -6.36
CA VAL A 614 32.60 -29.40 -7.83
C VAL A 614 31.82 -28.14 -8.26
N SER A 615 30.69 -27.87 -7.60
CA SER A 615 29.87 -26.69 -7.89
C SER A 615 30.56 -25.38 -7.51
N MET A 616 31.34 -25.39 -6.43
CA MET A 616 32.18 -24.25 -6.00
C MET A 616 33.29 -23.93 -7.00
N ASN A 617 33.94 -24.94 -7.58
CA ASN A 617 35.01 -24.75 -8.56
C ASN A 617 34.51 -24.11 -9.88
N ALA A 618 33.22 -24.23 -10.18
CA ALA A 618 32.58 -23.58 -11.32
C ALA A 618 32.28 -22.08 -11.08
N CYS A 619 32.46 -21.58 -9.84
CA CYS A 619 32.17 -20.19 -9.48
C CYS A 619 33.42 -19.30 -9.60
N ASN A 620 33.56 -18.55 -10.69
CA ASN A 620 34.70 -17.66 -10.94
C ASN A 620 34.33 -16.16 -11.00
N HIS A 621 33.05 -15.83 -11.10
CA HIS A 621 32.59 -14.44 -11.27
C HIS A 621 32.78 -13.59 -9.98
N PRO A 622 33.27 -12.33 -10.08
CA PRO A 622 33.57 -11.46 -8.93
C PRO A 622 32.41 -11.23 -7.94
N LEU A 623 31.17 -11.36 -8.42
CA LEU A 623 29.95 -11.27 -7.62
C LEU A 623 29.88 -12.33 -6.50
N VAL A 624 30.31 -13.55 -6.82
CA VAL A 624 30.17 -14.73 -5.94
C VAL A 624 31.45 -15.00 -5.17
N VAL A 625 32.62 -14.63 -5.70
CA VAL A 625 33.93 -14.92 -5.11
C VAL A 625 34.02 -14.61 -3.60
N PRO A 626 33.54 -13.46 -3.08
CA PRO A 626 33.53 -13.20 -1.63
C PRO A 626 32.70 -14.21 -0.84
N HIS A 627 31.53 -14.58 -1.35
CA HIS A 627 30.60 -15.54 -0.74
C HIS A 627 31.14 -16.97 -0.81
N LEU A 628 31.86 -17.30 -1.88
CA LEU A 628 32.52 -18.59 -2.07
C LEU A 628 33.62 -18.82 -1.02
N LYS A 629 34.38 -17.76 -0.69
CA LYS A 629 35.39 -17.80 0.39
C LYS A 629 34.75 -18.13 1.74
N MET A 630 33.59 -17.55 2.06
CA MET A 630 32.87 -17.87 3.31
C MET A 630 32.35 -19.30 3.32
N LEU A 631 31.79 -19.77 2.20
CA LEU A 631 31.31 -21.15 2.09
C LEU A 631 32.46 -22.16 2.26
N ASN A 632 33.65 -21.85 1.74
CA ASN A 632 34.85 -22.66 1.94
C ASN A 632 35.30 -22.68 3.42
N VAL A 633 35.26 -21.54 4.11
CA VAL A 633 35.53 -21.49 5.56
C VAL A 633 34.52 -22.34 6.34
N TYR A 634 33.23 -22.23 6.00
CA TYR A 634 32.17 -23.03 6.62
C TYR A 634 32.40 -24.53 6.41
N GLN A 635 32.76 -24.94 5.19
CA GLN A 635 33.09 -26.33 4.88
C GLN A 635 34.27 -26.85 5.73
N GLU A 636 35.37 -26.09 5.81
CA GLU A 636 36.55 -26.50 6.57
C GLU A 636 36.28 -26.55 8.08
N LEU A 637 35.37 -25.71 8.60
CA LEU A 637 34.88 -25.79 9.97
C LEU A 637 34.07 -27.07 10.22
N LEU A 638 33.16 -27.43 9.30
CA LEU A 638 32.39 -28.69 9.39
C LEU A 638 33.28 -29.93 9.36
N LEU A 639 34.41 -29.87 8.63
CA LEU A 639 35.40 -30.93 8.56
C LEU A 639 36.37 -30.96 9.76
N GLY A 640 36.29 -30.00 10.68
CA GLY A 640 37.15 -29.92 11.87
C GLY A 640 38.57 -29.39 11.61
N ASN A 641 38.83 -28.77 10.46
CA ASN A 641 40.16 -28.30 10.05
C ASN A 641 40.45 -26.88 10.56
N TYR A 642 40.46 -26.70 11.88
CA TYR A 642 40.58 -25.38 12.53
C TYR A 642 41.85 -24.61 12.15
N ASP A 643 42.99 -25.28 12.00
CA ASP A 643 44.27 -24.63 11.64
C ASP A 643 44.24 -24.04 10.22
N LYS A 644 43.58 -24.75 9.30
CA LYS A 644 43.40 -24.31 7.92
C LYS A 644 42.42 -23.13 7.85
N VAL A 645 41.38 -23.14 8.68
CA VAL A 645 40.44 -22.01 8.83
C VAL A 645 41.16 -20.78 9.36
N GLN A 646 42.01 -20.92 10.39
CA GLN A 646 42.80 -19.80 10.91
C GLN A 646 43.72 -19.20 9.84
N LEU A 647 44.35 -20.04 9.00
CA LEU A 647 45.13 -19.59 7.86
C LEU A 647 44.27 -18.85 6.81
N LEU A 648 43.14 -19.42 6.40
CA LEU A 648 42.22 -18.82 5.42
C LEU A 648 41.70 -17.45 5.91
N ILE A 649 41.38 -17.34 7.20
CA ILE A 649 40.95 -16.08 7.82
C ILE A 649 42.09 -15.04 7.81
N ARG A 650 43.31 -15.48 8.14
CA ARG A 650 44.49 -14.61 8.26
C ARG A 650 45.00 -14.07 6.92
N TYR A 651 44.93 -14.86 5.85
CA TYR A 651 45.50 -14.52 4.54
C TYR A 651 44.46 -13.99 3.54
N ASP A 652 43.26 -14.57 3.50
CA ASP A 652 42.29 -14.29 2.43
C ASP A 652 41.13 -13.37 2.83
N THR A 653 40.86 -13.21 4.13
CA THR A 653 39.62 -12.59 4.62
C THR A 653 39.74 -11.76 5.92
N PRO A 654 40.77 -10.90 6.13
CA PRO A 654 40.88 -10.12 7.37
C PRO A 654 39.76 -9.08 7.58
N HIS A 655 38.91 -8.83 6.57
CA HIS A 655 37.79 -7.89 6.58
C HIS A 655 36.41 -8.59 6.58
N LEU A 656 36.37 -9.92 6.51
CA LEU A 656 35.16 -10.73 6.25
C LEU A 656 34.65 -11.52 7.48
N ILE A 657 35.36 -11.47 8.61
CA ILE A 657 34.90 -11.98 9.93
C ILE A 657 33.58 -11.33 10.39
N TYR A 658 33.16 -10.28 9.70
CA TYR A 658 32.05 -9.43 10.08
C TYR A 658 30.64 -9.97 9.80
N VAL A 659 30.49 -11.00 8.95
CA VAL A 659 29.16 -11.46 8.49
C VAL A 659 28.78 -12.84 9.06
N CYS A 660 29.74 -13.64 9.55
CA CYS A 660 29.46 -15.03 9.97
C CYS A 660 29.29 -15.25 11.48
N LEU A 661 29.34 -14.20 12.32
CA LEU A 661 29.12 -14.33 13.77
C LEU A 661 27.76 -13.79 14.23
N GLN A 662 26.81 -13.61 13.32
CA GLN A 662 25.49 -13.03 13.64
C GLN A 662 24.39 -14.03 14.01
N ASN A 663 24.65 -15.35 14.11
CA ASN A 663 23.60 -16.29 14.52
C ASN A 663 23.88 -17.19 15.72
N HIS A 664 25.01 -17.03 16.43
CA HIS A 664 25.14 -17.57 17.77
C HIS A 664 26.10 -16.70 18.59
N PRO A 665 25.66 -16.04 19.67
CA PRO A 665 26.61 -15.57 20.65
C PRO A 665 27.30 -16.82 21.22
N THR A 666 28.63 -16.88 21.12
CA THR A 666 29.42 -17.75 21.99
C THR A 666 28.99 -17.47 23.42
N PRO A 667 28.41 -18.45 24.16
CA PRO A 667 27.95 -18.19 25.50
C PRO A 667 29.19 -17.97 26.38
N THR A 668 29.29 -16.78 26.97
CA THR A 668 29.90 -16.70 28.30
C THR A 668 29.09 -17.63 29.20
N ALA A 669 29.76 -18.37 30.09
CA ALA A 669 29.13 -19.47 30.85
C ALA A 669 27.80 -19.08 31.54
N GLN A 670 27.64 -17.81 31.94
CA GLN A 670 26.39 -17.25 32.50
C GLN A 670 25.22 -17.12 31.50
N PHE A 671 25.44 -16.68 30.25
CA PHE A 671 24.37 -16.57 29.24
C PHE A 671 23.79 -17.95 28.86
N SER A 672 24.59 -19.02 29.01
CA SER A 672 24.13 -20.39 28.73
C SER A 672 23.12 -20.93 29.74
N GLU A 673 23.13 -20.42 30.97
CA GLU A 673 22.19 -20.86 32.03
C GLU A 673 20.84 -20.14 31.90
N GLN A 674 20.82 -18.88 31.46
CA GLN A 674 19.59 -18.10 31.21
C GLN A 674 18.75 -18.71 30.08
N GLN A 675 19.39 -19.07 28.95
CA GLN A 675 18.70 -19.73 27.82
C GLN A 675 18.26 -21.18 28.10
N ARG A 676 18.77 -21.79 29.18
CA ARG A 676 18.40 -23.16 29.60
C ARG A 676 17.36 -23.17 30.72
N HIS A 677 17.00 -22.02 31.30
CA HIS A 677 16.00 -21.97 32.36
C HIS A 677 14.63 -22.39 31.79
N GLN A 678 14.02 -23.40 32.40
CA GLN A 678 12.73 -23.95 31.98
C GLN A 678 11.72 -23.79 33.12
N PRO A 679 10.44 -23.54 32.82
CA PRO A 679 9.40 -23.54 33.85
C PRO A 679 9.30 -24.93 34.49
N ALA A 680 9.14 -24.99 35.81
CA ALA A 680 8.76 -26.20 36.51
C ALA A 680 7.25 -26.18 36.75
N PRO A 681 6.44 -26.99 36.03
CA PRO A 681 4.99 -26.93 36.15
C PRO A 681 4.51 -27.19 37.59
N VAL A 682 3.64 -26.33 38.09
CA VAL A 682 3.02 -26.50 39.41
C VAL A 682 1.98 -27.63 39.36
N SER A 683 1.91 -28.42 40.43
CA SER A 683 0.93 -29.52 40.57
C SER A 683 -0.51 -29.01 40.62
N SER A 684 -1.51 -29.86 40.37
CA SER A 684 -2.93 -29.46 40.46
C SER A 684 -3.30 -28.95 41.87
N ASP A 685 -2.76 -29.55 42.92
CA ASP A 685 -2.96 -29.09 44.31
C ASP A 685 -2.26 -27.75 44.56
N GLY A 686 -1.06 -27.56 44.03
CA GLY A 686 -0.35 -26.27 44.05
C GLY A 686 -1.12 -25.17 43.32
N LEU A 687 -1.72 -25.50 42.17
CA LEU A 687 -2.54 -24.58 41.39
C LEU A 687 -3.77 -24.11 42.18
N HIS A 688 -4.45 -25.05 42.87
CA HIS A 688 -5.58 -24.72 43.74
C HIS A 688 -5.15 -23.81 44.92
N ARG A 689 -4.00 -24.09 45.55
CA ARG A 689 -3.45 -23.24 46.63
C ARG A 689 -3.13 -21.83 46.15
N LEU A 690 -2.51 -21.70 44.98
CA LEU A 690 -2.21 -20.39 44.37
C LEU A 690 -3.47 -19.63 43.94
N ALA A 691 -4.54 -20.33 43.57
CA ALA A 691 -5.74 -19.69 43.05
C ALA A 691 -6.74 -19.20 44.13
N VAL A 692 -6.83 -19.91 45.27
CA VAL A 692 -7.90 -19.72 46.27
C VAL A 692 -7.58 -18.65 47.33
N GLU A 693 -6.31 -18.27 47.48
CA GLU A 693 -5.95 -17.26 48.48
C GLU A 693 -6.69 -15.93 48.25
N PRO A 694 -7.37 -15.39 49.29
CA PRO A 694 -8.15 -14.17 49.16
C PRO A 694 -7.22 -13.00 48.86
N MET A 695 -7.41 -12.38 47.69
CA MET A 695 -6.66 -11.19 47.23
C MET A 695 -7.09 -9.92 47.98
N ALA A 696 -7.22 -10.01 49.30
CA ALA A 696 -7.79 -8.97 50.15
C ALA A 696 -7.01 -7.65 50.06
N TYR A 697 -5.69 -7.74 49.86
CA TYR A 697 -4.82 -6.57 49.74
C TYR A 697 -5.01 -5.78 48.43
N LEU A 698 -5.60 -6.37 47.38
CA LEU A 698 -5.76 -5.71 46.09
C LEU A 698 -6.59 -4.42 46.21
N ASN A 699 -7.70 -4.48 46.94
CA ASN A 699 -8.57 -3.32 47.13
C ASN A 699 -7.89 -2.22 47.96
N GLU A 700 -7.14 -2.60 49.00
CA GLU A 700 -6.37 -1.66 49.81
C GLU A 700 -5.28 -0.97 48.97
N ALA A 701 -4.57 -1.74 48.13
CA ALA A 701 -3.59 -1.19 47.20
C ALA A 701 -4.21 -0.19 46.22
N LEU A 702 -5.33 -0.54 45.60
CA LEU A 702 -6.06 0.34 44.68
C LEU A 702 -6.51 1.64 45.38
N GLU A 703 -7.03 1.57 46.60
CA GLU A 703 -7.47 2.76 47.36
C GLU A 703 -6.32 3.77 47.56
N LYS A 704 -5.09 3.28 47.77
CA LYS A 704 -3.91 4.13 47.94
C LYS A 704 -3.30 4.63 46.63
N LEU A 705 -3.49 3.89 45.53
CA LEU A 705 -2.89 4.18 44.23
C LEU A 705 -3.80 4.99 43.31
N LEU A 706 -5.13 4.95 43.48
CA LEU A 706 -6.11 5.69 42.69
C LEU A 706 -6.20 7.18 43.07
N VAL A 707 -5.05 7.84 43.05
CA VAL A 707 -4.86 9.27 43.27
C VAL A 707 -4.08 9.85 42.10
N GLU A 708 -4.23 11.16 41.87
CA GLU A 708 -3.38 11.88 40.91
C GLU A 708 -1.95 11.92 41.45
N ARG A 709 -1.01 11.57 40.59
CA ARG A 709 0.40 11.31 40.95
C ARG A 709 1.34 11.76 39.84
N VAL A 710 1.10 12.97 39.34
CA VAL A 710 2.02 13.66 38.42
C VAL A 710 3.35 13.91 39.16
N VAL A 711 4.48 13.64 38.50
CA VAL A 711 5.81 13.80 39.11
C VAL A 711 5.99 15.18 39.74
N GLY A 712 6.48 15.21 40.98
CA GLY A 712 6.71 16.43 41.74
C GLY A 712 5.50 16.93 42.54
N THR A 713 4.35 16.27 42.44
CA THR A 713 3.17 16.55 43.29
C THR A 713 3.22 15.80 44.62
N GLU A 714 2.39 16.22 45.58
CA GLU A 714 2.29 15.52 46.88
C GLU A 714 1.73 14.09 46.72
N GLY A 715 0.76 13.88 45.82
CA GLY A 715 0.19 12.56 45.56
C GLY A 715 1.22 11.57 44.99
N HIS A 716 2.09 12.04 44.11
CA HIS A 716 3.23 11.26 43.58
C HIS A 716 4.20 10.84 44.68
N GLU A 717 4.60 11.76 45.55
CA GLU A 717 5.49 11.49 46.67
C GLU A 717 4.85 10.52 47.69
N GLN A 718 3.55 10.66 47.96
CA GLN A 718 2.81 9.74 48.84
C GLN A 718 2.78 8.32 48.28
N VAL A 719 2.49 8.15 46.98
CA VAL A 719 2.46 6.84 46.31
C VAL A 719 3.84 6.18 46.31
N LYS A 720 4.90 6.91 45.95
CA LYS A 720 6.27 6.40 45.99
C LYS A 720 6.65 5.89 47.39
N ASN A 721 6.36 6.69 48.43
CA ASN A 721 6.66 6.32 49.82
C ASN A 721 5.82 5.15 50.30
N TYR A 722 4.56 5.04 49.86
CA TYR A 722 3.68 3.92 50.14
C TYR A 722 4.24 2.61 49.55
N ILE A 723 4.58 2.59 48.25
CA ILE A 723 5.18 1.43 47.56
C ILE A 723 6.45 0.98 48.31
N ALA A 724 7.37 1.93 48.56
CA ALA A 724 8.63 1.63 49.24
C ALA A 724 8.43 1.10 50.67
N SER A 725 7.49 1.68 51.42
CA SER A 725 7.20 1.26 52.81
C SER A 725 6.56 -0.11 52.85
N HIS A 726 5.61 -0.40 51.95
CA HIS A 726 4.94 -1.70 51.87
C HIS A 726 5.93 -2.83 51.57
N MET A 727 6.79 -2.64 50.56
CA MET A 727 7.80 -3.64 50.20
C MET A 727 8.80 -3.89 51.36
N ARG A 728 9.19 -2.85 52.10
CA ARG A 728 10.02 -3.00 53.31
C ARG A 728 9.32 -3.78 54.41
N GLN A 729 8.02 -3.57 54.62
CA GLN A 729 7.23 -4.33 55.60
C GLN A 729 7.18 -5.83 55.27
N LEU A 730 7.15 -6.17 53.97
CA LEU A 730 7.26 -7.56 53.50
C LEU A 730 8.70 -8.12 53.58
N SER A 731 9.64 -7.38 54.17
CA SER A 731 11.05 -7.72 54.32
C SER A 731 11.83 -7.83 53.00
N TRP A 732 11.43 -7.09 51.96
CA TRP A 732 12.22 -6.94 50.74
C TRP A 732 13.26 -5.82 50.90
N THR A 733 14.38 -5.92 50.19
CA THR A 733 15.38 -4.85 50.13
C THR A 733 14.94 -3.81 49.11
N VAL A 734 14.70 -2.57 49.57
CA VAL A 734 14.23 -1.47 48.71
C VAL A 734 15.36 -0.46 48.48
N GLU A 735 15.79 -0.33 47.23
CA GLU A 735 16.70 0.70 46.72
C GLU A 735 15.87 1.81 46.04
N MET A 736 16.21 3.07 46.35
CA MET A 736 15.65 4.24 45.68
C MET A 736 16.69 4.76 44.68
N ASP A 737 16.34 4.80 43.39
CA ASP A 737 17.18 5.37 42.33
C ASP A 737 16.71 6.79 42.04
N GLU A 738 17.26 7.76 42.77
CA GLU A 738 16.86 9.17 42.70
C GLU A 738 17.78 9.96 41.77
N PHE A 739 17.17 10.77 40.89
CA PHE A 739 17.89 11.63 39.95
C PHE A 739 17.07 12.88 39.61
N GLU A 740 17.68 13.82 38.90
CA GLU A 740 17.01 15.02 38.41
C GLU A 740 17.15 15.12 36.90
N ASP A 741 16.06 15.47 36.22
CA ASP A 741 16.05 15.74 34.78
C ASP A 741 15.14 16.94 34.47
N THR A 742 15.23 17.48 33.26
CA THR A 742 14.46 18.67 32.84
C THR A 742 13.22 18.24 32.05
N THR A 743 12.07 18.70 32.52
CA THR A 743 10.76 18.54 31.87
C THR A 743 10.37 19.82 31.11
N PRO A 744 9.64 19.73 29.98
CA PRO A 744 9.25 20.90 29.19
C PRO A 744 8.41 21.93 29.95
N ILE A 745 7.52 21.48 30.83
CA ILE A 745 6.51 22.34 31.49
C ILE A 745 6.96 22.83 32.87
N PHE A 746 7.42 21.91 33.72
CA PHE A 746 7.78 22.23 35.10
C PHE A 746 9.28 22.49 35.30
N GLY A 747 10.08 22.42 34.23
CA GLY A 747 11.52 22.58 34.31
C GLY A 747 12.16 21.40 35.04
N ARG A 748 13.17 21.68 35.86
CA ARG A 748 13.95 20.64 36.56
C ARG A 748 13.09 19.95 37.62
N GLN A 749 12.89 18.65 37.45
CA GLN A 749 12.12 17.79 38.35
C GLN A 749 13.01 16.70 38.95
N ARG A 750 12.60 16.18 40.11
CA ARG A 750 13.25 15.06 40.79
C ARG A 750 12.43 13.80 40.59
N PHE A 751 13.07 12.78 40.04
CA PHE A 751 12.49 11.47 39.78
C PHE A 751 13.11 10.43 40.71
N ALA A 752 12.39 9.33 40.96
CA ALA A 752 12.84 8.26 41.83
C ALA A 752 12.24 6.91 41.46
N ASN A 753 13.01 6.01 40.84
CA ASN A 753 12.57 4.63 40.66
C ASN A 753 12.61 3.89 42.01
N VAL A 754 11.65 2.99 42.25
CA VAL A 754 11.62 2.11 43.44
C VAL A 754 11.99 0.70 43.02
N ILE A 755 13.13 0.19 43.50
CA ILE A 755 13.62 -1.16 43.18
C ILE A 755 13.50 -2.01 44.43
N ALA A 756 12.59 -2.98 44.42
CA ALA A 756 12.39 -3.93 45.51
C ALA A 756 12.95 -5.30 45.12
N SER A 757 13.98 -5.76 45.83
CA SER A 757 14.63 -7.06 45.57
C SER A 757 14.31 -8.03 46.70
N LEU A 758 13.86 -9.25 46.36
CA LEU A 758 13.65 -10.31 47.34
C LEU A 758 14.98 -10.79 47.93
N ASN A 759 15.98 -11.00 47.06
CA ASN A 759 17.38 -11.19 47.43
C ASN A 759 18.28 -10.27 46.59
N PRO A 760 18.88 -9.21 47.17
CA PRO A 760 19.75 -8.28 46.43
C PRO A 760 21.08 -8.93 45.98
N ASN A 761 21.45 -10.08 46.53
CA ASN A 761 22.72 -10.77 46.23
C ASN A 761 22.57 -11.91 45.22
N ALA A 762 21.37 -12.13 44.66
CA ALA A 762 21.14 -13.20 43.68
C ALA A 762 21.91 -12.95 42.38
N LYS A 763 22.43 -14.02 41.78
CA LYS A 763 23.17 -13.96 40.50
C LYS A 763 22.27 -13.63 39.32
N ARG A 764 21.00 -14.04 39.39
CA ARG A 764 19.96 -13.85 38.37
C ARG A 764 18.65 -13.40 39.01
N ASN A 765 17.88 -12.60 38.29
CA ASN A 765 16.61 -12.05 38.75
C ASN A 765 15.58 -12.11 37.61
N LEU A 766 14.41 -12.66 37.93
CA LEU A 766 13.19 -12.35 37.18
C LEU A 766 12.74 -10.96 37.60
N VAL A 767 12.64 -10.03 36.66
CA VAL A 767 12.24 -8.65 36.95
C VAL A 767 10.81 -8.41 36.46
N LEU A 768 9.89 -8.04 37.35
CA LEU A 768 8.57 -7.52 36.97
C LEU A 768 8.56 -6.01 37.19
N ALA A 769 8.00 -5.26 36.26
CA ALA A 769 8.00 -3.80 36.34
C ALA A 769 6.70 -3.18 35.85
N CYS A 770 6.45 -1.95 36.31
CA CYS A 770 5.42 -1.03 35.82
C CYS A 770 5.84 0.40 36.17
N HIS A 771 5.25 1.41 35.55
CA HIS A 771 5.41 2.79 36.01
C HIS A 771 4.40 3.12 37.12
N TYR A 772 4.66 4.16 37.91
CA TYR A 772 3.75 4.57 39.00
C TYR A 772 3.29 6.03 38.91
N ASP A 773 3.79 6.83 38.00
CA ASP A 773 3.35 8.20 37.77
C ASP A 773 2.06 8.25 36.92
N SER A 774 1.33 9.37 36.97
CA SER A 774 0.16 9.62 36.14
C SER A 774 0.41 10.79 35.20
N LYS A 775 -0.16 10.73 34.00
CA LYS A 775 -0.02 11.79 33.00
C LYS A 775 -0.45 13.16 33.50
N TYR A 776 0.32 14.18 33.15
CA TYR A 776 -0.06 15.57 33.36
C TYR A 776 -1.07 16.04 32.30
N PHE A 777 -2.27 16.42 32.75
CA PHE A 777 -3.25 17.14 31.93
C PHE A 777 -3.43 18.58 32.45
N PRO A 778 -3.14 19.62 31.65
CA PRO A 778 -3.26 21.01 32.10
C PRO A 778 -4.64 21.36 32.66
N GLY A 779 -4.70 21.69 33.95
CA GLY A 779 -5.93 22.11 34.64
C GLY A 779 -6.96 21.00 34.87
N GLN A 780 -6.59 19.74 34.68
CA GLN A 780 -7.47 18.58 34.87
C GLN A 780 -6.82 17.57 35.80
N ARG A 781 -7.65 16.87 36.59
CA ARG A 781 -7.18 15.82 37.48
C ARG A 781 -7.29 14.47 36.78
N PHE A 782 -6.17 13.88 36.43
CA PHE A 782 -6.10 12.56 35.79
C PHE A 782 -5.60 11.51 36.79
N ILE A 783 -6.32 10.40 36.90
CA ILE A 783 -5.99 9.33 37.85
C ILE A 783 -5.10 8.27 37.19
N GLY A 784 -5.34 7.91 35.92
CA GLY A 784 -4.57 6.84 35.27
C GLY A 784 -4.77 5.49 35.98
N ALA A 785 -6.02 5.05 36.13
CA ALA A 785 -6.32 3.83 36.88
C ALA A 785 -5.75 2.59 36.18
N THR A 786 -6.01 2.43 34.89
CA THR A 786 -5.51 1.30 34.10
C THR A 786 -4.11 1.53 33.57
N ASP A 787 -3.74 2.80 33.36
CA ASP A 787 -2.40 3.28 33.01
C ASP A 787 -1.33 2.67 33.93
N SER A 788 -1.29 3.10 35.21
CA SER A 788 -0.25 2.66 36.15
C SER A 788 -0.75 2.20 37.52
N ALA A 789 -1.95 2.59 37.96
CA ALA A 789 -2.41 2.28 39.31
C ALA A 789 -2.69 0.77 39.49
N VAL A 790 -3.37 0.15 38.52
CA VAL A 790 -3.68 -1.29 38.55
C VAL A 790 -2.41 -2.15 38.40
N PRO A 791 -1.50 -1.92 37.43
CA PRO A 791 -0.22 -2.62 37.38
C PRO A 791 0.56 -2.55 38.71
N CYS A 792 0.65 -1.36 39.32
CA CYS A 792 1.26 -1.19 40.64
C CYS A 792 0.57 -2.01 41.73
N ALA A 793 -0.76 -1.96 41.78
CA ALA A 793 -1.55 -2.71 42.76
C ALA A 793 -1.38 -4.22 42.60
N MET A 794 -1.26 -4.71 41.36
CA MET A 794 -0.98 -6.12 41.06
C MET A 794 0.37 -6.55 41.62
N LEU A 795 1.45 -5.80 41.39
CA LEU A 795 2.78 -6.16 41.91
C LEU A 795 2.81 -6.18 43.44
N LEU A 796 2.22 -5.19 44.11
CA LEU A 796 2.14 -5.17 45.58
C LEU A 796 1.30 -6.35 46.10
N THR A 797 0.20 -6.70 45.41
CA THR A 797 -0.64 -7.84 45.76
C THR A 797 0.08 -9.17 45.58
N LEU A 798 0.87 -9.33 44.52
CA LEU A 798 1.71 -10.50 44.28
C LEU A 798 2.73 -10.68 45.41
N ALA A 799 3.44 -9.62 45.80
CA ALA A 799 4.39 -9.66 46.92
C ALA A 799 3.73 -10.07 48.24
N THR A 800 2.56 -9.49 48.56
CA THR A 800 1.83 -9.78 49.80
C THR A 800 1.30 -11.21 49.82
N THR A 801 0.59 -11.62 48.77
CA THR A 801 -0.09 -12.93 48.73
C THR A 801 0.89 -14.08 48.59
N MET A 802 1.99 -13.90 47.86
CA MET A 802 2.99 -14.96 47.69
C MET A 802 4.05 -14.98 48.80
N GLN A 803 3.96 -14.13 49.84
CA GLN A 803 5.00 -13.94 50.84
C GLN A 803 5.49 -15.25 51.47
N THR A 804 4.57 -16.14 51.85
CA THR A 804 4.92 -17.44 52.47
C THR A 804 5.69 -18.35 51.52
N TYR A 805 5.35 -18.38 50.24
CA TYR A 805 6.04 -19.20 49.25
C TYR A 805 7.38 -18.59 48.84
N LEU A 806 7.44 -17.27 48.67
CA LEU A 806 8.66 -16.54 48.33
C LEU A 806 9.70 -16.60 49.45
N ALA A 807 9.28 -16.72 50.72
CA ALA A 807 10.18 -16.95 51.84
C ALA A 807 11.02 -18.24 51.68
N THR A 808 10.52 -19.25 50.96
CA THR A 808 11.25 -20.52 50.73
C THR A 808 12.42 -20.38 49.76
N VAL A 809 12.44 -19.32 48.96
CA VAL A 809 13.49 -19.06 47.95
C VAL A 809 14.28 -17.77 48.22
N LYS A 810 13.97 -17.06 49.31
CA LYS A 810 14.58 -15.78 49.66
C LYS A 810 16.10 -15.86 49.83
N ASP A 811 16.61 -16.96 50.37
CA ASP A 811 18.04 -17.14 50.64
C ASP A 811 18.80 -17.80 49.46
N ARG A 812 18.12 -18.08 48.34
CA ARG A 812 18.77 -18.66 47.14
C ARG A 812 19.66 -17.63 46.45
N ASP A 813 20.86 -18.05 46.03
CA ASP A 813 21.84 -17.21 45.34
C ASP A 813 21.81 -17.36 43.81
N ASP A 814 21.04 -18.30 43.27
CA ASP A 814 20.99 -18.64 41.85
C ASP A 814 19.99 -17.77 41.05
N VAL A 815 18.70 -17.81 41.39
CA VAL A 815 17.64 -17.03 40.75
C VAL A 815 16.68 -16.48 41.80
N SER A 816 16.37 -15.18 41.72
CA SER A 816 15.45 -14.49 42.63
C SER A 816 14.45 -13.62 41.87
N LEU A 817 13.65 -12.86 42.61
CA LEU A 817 12.59 -11.99 42.11
C LEU A 817 12.88 -10.54 42.49
N GLN A 818 12.68 -9.63 41.52
CA GLN A 818 12.82 -8.20 41.72
C GLN A 818 11.65 -7.46 41.09
N PHE A 819 11.12 -6.46 41.80
CA PHE A 819 10.12 -5.54 41.29
C PHE A 819 10.72 -4.16 41.08
N ILE A 820 10.40 -3.54 39.95
CA ILE A 820 10.81 -2.17 39.64
C ILE A 820 9.56 -1.34 39.37
N PHE A 821 9.42 -0.24 40.09
CA PHE A 821 8.40 0.77 39.85
C PHE A 821 9.10 1.98 39.23
N PHE A 822 8.92 2.18 37.93
CA PHE A 822 9.53 3.27 37.17
C PHE A 822 8.82 4.59 37.44
N ASP A 823 9.60 5.67 37.44
CA ASP A 823 9.10 7.03 37.60
C ASP A 823 9.25 7.86 36.32
N GLY A 824 8.26 8.66 35.99
CA GLY A 824 8.28 9.53 34.81
C GLY A 824 8.24 8.75 33.51
N GLU A 825 7.37 7.76 33.38
CA GLU A 825 7.05 7.20 32.07
C GLU A 825 6.39 8.28 31.21
N GLU A 826 5.48 9.03 31.84
CA GLU A 826 4.55 9.89 31.13
C GLU A 826 5.19 11.17 30.61
N ALA A 827 4.84 11.50 29.37
CA ALA A 827 5.24 12.77 28.77
C ALA A 827 4.52 13.95 29.44
N PHE A 828 5.25 15.01 29.77
CA PHE A 828 4.68 16.22 30.35
C PHE A 828 4.03 17.10 29.30
N GLU A 829 4.57 17.15 28.08
CA GLU A 829 3.99 17.89 26.95
C GLU A 829 3.68 16.97 25.78
N ARG A 830 4.68 16.23 25.28
CA ARG A 830 4.54 15.36 24.12
C ARG A 830 5.57 14.24 24.15
N TRP A 831 5.08 13.00 24.02
CA TRP A 831 5.91 11.81 23.92
C TRP A 831 7.02 11.97 22.87
N SER A 832 8.26 11.91 23.34
CA SER A 832 9.46 12.06 22.51
C SER A 832 10.66 11.38 23.18
N ALA A 833 11.78 11.25 22.47
CA ALA A 833 12.99 10.63 23.00
C ALA A 833 13.56 11.27 24.29
N THR A 834 13.15 12.48 24.64
CA THR A 834 13.58 13.22 25.84
C THR A 834 12.44 13.57 26.80
N ASP A 835 11.19 13.54 26.35
CA ASP A 835 9.97 13.77 27.15
C ASP A 835 9.14 12.48 27.18
N SER A 836 9.72 11.47 27.86
CA SER A 836 9.15 10.15 28.16
C SER A 836 10.17 9.31 28.93
N ILE A 837 9.69 8.25 29.60
CA ILE A 837 10.47 7.11 30.14
C ILE A 837 11.75 7.55 30.88
N TYR A 838 11.65 8.62 31.66
CA TYR A 838 12.75 9.26 32.39
C TYR A 838 13.43 8.24 33.31
N GLY A 839 12.63 7.55 34.11
CA GLY A 839 13.06 6.52 35.06
C GLY A 839 13.78 5.36 34.39
N ALA A 840 13.17 4.76 33.37
CA ALA A 840 13.76 3.65 32.65
C ALA A 840 15.04 4.04 31.89
N ARG A 841 15.10 5.23 31.28
CA ARG A 841 16.31 5.73 30.61
C ARG A 841 17.47 5.85 31.59
N HIS A 842 17.23 6.50 32.73
CA HIS A 842 18.22 6.67 33.78
C HIS A 842 18.70 5.33 34.34
N LEU A 843 17.76 4.46 34.74
CA LEU A 843 18.09 3.20 35.41
C LEU A 843 18.85 2.26 34.47
N ALA A 844 18.43 2.13 33.22
CA ALA A 844 19.11 1.28 32.25
C ALA A 844 20.55 1.77 31.97
N GLU A 845 20.78 3.09 31.87
CA GLU A 845 22.12 3.65 31.72
C GLU A 845 22.99 3.41 32.97
N ARG A 846 22.42 3.60 34.16
CA ARG A 846 23.11 3.36 35.42
C ARG A 846 23.51 1.89 35.56
N TRP A 847 22.58 0.97 35.34
CA TRP A 847 22.82 -0.47 35.49
C TRP A 847 23.74 -1.06 34.42
N GLU A 848 23.84 -0.44 33.25
CA GLU A 848 24.86 -0.78 32.26
C GLU A 848 26.26 -0.47 32.81
N LYS A 849 26.45 0.72 33.41
CA LYS A 849 27.73 1.14 34.01
C LYS A 849 28.09 0.30 35.24
N GLU A 850 27.09 -0.12 36.01
CA GLU A 850 27.26 -0.99 37.18
C GLU A 850 27.35 -2.49 36.80
N ASP A 851 27.24 -2.84 35.51
CA ASP A 851 27.23 -4.22 35.01
C ASP A 851 26.16 -5.10 35.71
N ARG A 852 25.01 -4.49 36.05
CA ARG A 852 23.87 -5.14 36.73
C ARG A 852 22.85 -5.72 35.76
N LEU A 853 22.80 -5.21 34.51
CA LEU A 853 21.85 -5.67 33.48
C LEU A 853 21.96 -7.17 33.19
N LYS A 854 23.18 -7.73 33.25
CA LYS A 854 23.41 -9.17 33.05
C LYS A 854 22.76 -10.06 34.13
N THR A 855 22.35 -9.49 35.27
CA THR A 855 21.64 -10.23 36.31
C THR A 855 20.13 -10.29 36.04
N MET A 856 19.61 -9.56 35.05
CA MET A 856 18.21 -9.65 34.65
C MET A 856 18.04 -10.78 33.65
N ASP A 857 17.27 -11.81 34.02
CA ASP A 857 16.97 -12.91 33.10
C ASP A 857 15.93 -12.49 32.05
N MET A 858 14.92 -11.71 32.48
CA MET A 858 14.04 -10.94 31.61
C MET A 858 13.41 -9.79 32.38
N LEU A 859 12.97 -8.76 31.65
CA LEU A 859 12.09 -7.70 32.14
C LEU A 859 10.66 -7.98 31.69
N VAL A 860 9.78 -8.31 32.65
CA VAL A 860 8.35 -8.46 32.46
C VAL A 860 7.68 -7.11 32.75
N LEU A 861 7.27 -6.38 31.72
CA LEU A 861 6.68 -5.04 31.87
C LEU A 861 5.15 -5.15 31.81
N LEU A 862 4.46 -4.57 32.80
CA LEU A 862 3.01 -4.58 32.94
C LEU A 862 2.48 -3.16 32.73
N ASP A 863 1.59 -2.98 31.75
CA ASP A 863 1.04 -1.68 31.39
C ASP A 863 -0.39 -1.78 30.83
N LEU A 864 -1.19 -0.72 31.01
CA LEU A 864 -2.58 -0.58 30.57
C LEU A 864 -3.50 -1.75 31.00
N LEU A 865 -3.43 -2.14 32.27
CA LEU A 865 -4.16 -3.29 32.82
C LEU A 865 -5.38 -2.84 33.64
N GLY A 866 -6.50 -3.58 33.55
CA GLY A 866 -7.62 -3.43 34.49
C GLY A 866 -9.00 -3.17 33.87
N THR A 867 -9.09 -2.96 32.56
CA THR A 867 -10.36 -2.99 31.83
C THR A 867 -10.83 -4.44 31.61
N PRO A 868 -12.13 -4.67 31.34
CA PRO A 868 -12.62 -5.99 30.99
C PRO A 868 -12.12 -6.43 29.60
N GLU A 869 -11.94 -7.74 29.40
CA GLU A 869 -11.61 -8.37 28.11
C GLU A 869 -10.31 -7.91 27.41
N PRO A 870 -9.18 -7.69 28.12
CA PRO A 870 -7.93 -7.32 27.46
C PRO A 870 -7.42 -8.47 26.57
N ASN A 871 -6.82 -8.11 25.43
CA ASN A 871 -6.17 -9.06 24.52
C ASN A 871 -4.67 -8.83 24.54
N PHE A 872 -3.92 -9.75 25.15
CA PHE A 872 -2.45 -9.74 25.13
C PHE A 872 -1.92 -10.57 23.96
N TYR A 873 -0.74 -10.18 23.45
CA TYR A 873 -0.03 -10.87 22.37
C TYR A 873 1.46 -11.02 22.72
N SER A 874 2.16 -11.93 22.02
CA SER A 874 3.62 -12.02 22.14
C SER A 874 4.29 -11.01 21.21
N TYR A 875 5.03 -10.06 21.78
CA TYR A 875 5.73 -9.01 21.03
C TYR A 875 7.21 -9.31 20.76
N PHE A 876 7.83 -10.20 21.54
CA PHE A 876 9.28 -10.45 21.52
C PHE A 876 9.58 -11.95 21.41
N GLY A 877 10.27 -12.34 20.34
CA GLY A 877 10.61 -13.75 20.09
C GLY A 877 11.51 -14.38 21.15
N GLU A 878 12.37 -13.60 21.82
CA GLU A 878 13.27 -14.12 22.85
C GLU A 878 12.55 -14.64 24.10
N THR A 879 11.37 -14.10 24.41
CA THR A 879 10.56 -14.47 25.59
C THR A 879 9.24 -15.16 25.21
N GLU A 880 9.06 -15.53 23.93
CA GLU A 880 7.83 -16.16 23.42
C GLU A 880 7.50 -17.46 24.17
N SER A 881 8.50 -18.26 24.56
CA SER A 881 8.30 -19.46 25.38
C SER A 881 7.69 -19.14 26.76
N TRP A 882 8.07 -18.02 27.37
CA TRP A 882 7.51 -17.55 28.63
C TRP A 882 6.13 -16.93 28.48
N TYR A 883 5.86 -16.28 27.33
CA TYR A 883 4.51 -15.87 26.97
C TYR A 883 3.57 -17.08 26.79
N VAL A 884 4.04 -18.15 26.14
CA VAL A 884 3.29 -19.43 26.05
C VAL A 884 3.05 -20.02 27.44
N GLN A 885 3.95 -19.81 28.39
CA GLN A 885 3.74 -20.22 29.77
C GLN A 885 2.58 -19.47 30.45
N LEU A 886 2.38 -18.18 30.15
CA LEU A 886 1.22 -17.42 30.62
C LEU A 886 -0.10 -17.98 30.05
N ILE A 887 -0.12 -18.35 28.75
CA ILE A 887 -1.27 -19.05 28.13
C ILE A 887 -1.54 -20.38 28.85
N SER A 888 -0.50 -21.15 29.14
CA SER A 888 -0.60 -22.44 29.84
C SER A 888 -1.13 -22.27 31.27
N ALA A 889 -0.68 -21.24 31.99
CA ALA A 889 -1.15 -20.90 33.33
C ALA A 889 -2.63 -20.47 33.32
N GLU A 890 -3.02 -19.57 32.41
CA GLU A 890 -4.41 -19.15 32.20
C GLU A 890 -5.32 -20.36 31.95
N LYS A 891 -4.98 -21.18 30.96
CA LYS A 891 -5.79 -22.34 30.57
C LYS A 891 -5.98 -23.32 31.72
N ARG A 892 -4.92 -23.64 32.46
CA ARG A 892 -5.02 -24.58 33.59
C ARG A 892 -5.88 -24.01 34.72
N LEU A 893 -5.81 -22.71 34.97
CA LEU A 893 -6.67 -22.04 35.96
C LEU A 893 -8.15 -22.03 35.55
N ASP A 894 -8.43 -21.86 34.25
CA ASP A 894 -9.79 -21.93 33.69
C ASP A 894 -10.34 -23.37 33.80
N GLU A 895 -9.56 -24.38 33.43
CA GLU A 895 -9.93 -25.80 33.48
C GLU A 895 -10.32 -26.27 34.89
N VAL A 896 -9.70 -25.73 35.94
CA VAL A 896 -10.04 -26.02 37.35
C VAL A 896 -11.12 -25.07 37.92
N GLY A 897 -11.64 -24.15 37.14
CA GLY A 897 -12.74 -23.25 37.52
C GLY A 897 -12.33 -22.13 38.48
N HIS A 898 -11.08 -21.66 38.41
CA HIS A 898 -10.54 -20.61 39.29
C HIS A 898 -10.49 -19.22 38.66
N LEU A 899 -10.84 -19.08 37.38
CA LEU A 899 -11.01 -17.78 36.74
C LEU A 899 -12.45 -17.28 36.90
N GLU A 900 -12.58 -16.01 37.28
CA GLU A 900 -13.87 -15.35 37.45
C GLU A 900 -14.35 -14.77 36.12
N ASN A 901 -15.64 -14.90 35.81
CA ASN A 901 -16.20 -14.20 34.65
C ASN A 901 -16.05 -12.69 34.83
N TYR A 902 -15.45 -12.03 33.85
CA TYR A 902 -15.36 -10.57 33.79
C TYR A 902 -16.72 -9.96 33.41
N SER A 903 -16.89 -8.67 33.67
CA SER A 903 -18.14 -7.95 33.35
C SER A 903 -18.29 -7.83 31.82
N THR A 904 -19.21 -8.60 31.22
CA THR A 904 -19.44 -8.54 29.77
C THR A 904 -20.02 -7.19 29.38
N SER A 905 -19.38 -6.52 28.41
CA SER A 905 -20.10 -5.54 27.58
C SER A 905 -21.28 -6.26 26.90
N SER A 906 -22.40 -5.55 26.74
CA SER A 906 -23.78 -6.05 26.58
C SER A 906 -24.11 -6.95 25.36
N VAL A 907 -23.16 -7.67 24.76
CA VAL A 907 -23.30 -8.24 23.40
C VAL A 907 -23.02 -9.76 23.28
N SER A 908 -22.57 -10.51 24.28
CA SER A 908 -22.49 -11.99 24.12
C SER A 908 -22.57 -12.83 25.40
N PRO A 909 -23.76 -13.37 25.75
CA PRO A 909 -23.91 -14.34 26.85
C PRO A 909 -23.47 -15.77 26.47
N LYS A 910 -22.53 -15.94 25.53
CA LYS A 910 -22.16 -17.24 24.94
C LYS A 910 -20.67 -17.59 24.98
N GLN A 911 -19.81 -16.76 25.57
CA GLN A 911 -18.40 -17.10 25.73
C GLN A 911 -18.24 -18.03 26.94
N GLN A 912 -17.94 -19.31 26.69
CA GLN A 912 -17.84 -20.35 27.72
C GLN A 912 -16.47 -20.46 28.39
N THR A 913 -15.43 -19.77 27.87
CA THR A 913 -14.03 -19.90 28.35
C THR A 913 -13.34 -18.54 28.37
N ILE A 914 -12.63 -18.23 29.47
CA ILE A 914 -11.88 -16.98 29.64
C ILE A 914 -10.55 -17.08 28.90
N SER A 915 -10.21 -16.07 28.10
CA SER A 915 -8.92 -16.03 27.39
C SER A 915 -8.48 -14.59 27.12
N TYR A 916 -7.48 -14.15 27.87
CA TYR A 916 -6.79 -12.86 27.76
C TYR A 916 -5.54 -12.98 26.88
N PHE A 917 -4.76 -14.06 27.05
CA PHE A 917 -3.52 -14.28 26.30
C PHE A 917 -3.78 -14.97 24.97
N ARG A 918 -3.59 -14.28 23.85
CA ARG A 918 -3.83 -14.83 22.51
C ARG A 918 -2.63 -15.65 22.02
N PRO A 919 -2.83 -16.82 21.39
CA PRO A 919 -1.76 -17.65 20.84
C PRO A 919 -1.29 -17.11 19.48
N HIS A 920 -1.00 -15.81 19.42
CA HIS A 920 -0.53 -15.09 18.24
C HIS A 920 0.61 -14.17 18.63
N SER A 921 1.61 -14.10 17.76
CA SER A 921 2.78 -13.23 17.90
C SER A 921 2.70 -12.14 16.85
N PHE A 922 2.92 -10.90 17.25
CA PHE A 922 2.77 -9.71 16.41
C PHE A 922 3.69 -8.62 16.95
N SER A 923 4.33 -7.84 16.09
CA SER A 923 5.17 -6.72 16.51
C SER A 923 4.36 -5.42 16.47
N ALA A 924 4.06 -4.86 17.65
CA ALA A 924 3.18 -3.69 17.76
C ALA A 924 3.91 -2.34 17.71
N GLY A 925 5.25 -2.32 17.78
CA GLY A 925 6.02 -1.08 17.80
C GLY A 925 5.73 -0.17 19.00
N ILE A 926 5.17 -0.71 20.09
CA ILE A 926 4.80 0.03 21.30
C ILE A 926 6.09 0.54 21.98
N GLU A 927 6.23 1.85 22.13
CA GLU A 927 7.28 2.45 22.95
C GLU A 927 6.79 2.56 24.40
N ASP A 928 7.61 2.10 25.35
CA ASP A 928 7.33 2.06 26.78
C ASP A 928 8.68 1.86 27.53
N ASP A 929 8.69 1.79 28.86
CA ASP A 929 9.84 1.68 29.76
C ASP A 929 10.78 0.51 29.46
N HIS A 930 10.35 -0.49 28.68
CA HIS A 930 11.22 -1.60 28.27
C HIS A 930 12.29 -1.18 27.25
N ILE A 931 12.08 -0.09 26.50
CA ILE A 931 12.92 0.28 25.35
C ILE A 931 14.41 0.50 25.73
N PRO A 932 14.76 1.22 26.81
CA PRO A 932 16.15 1.40 27.23
C PRO A 932 16.87 0.11 27.61
N PHE A 933 16.14 -0.88 28.16
CA PHE A 933 16.65 -2.19 28.55
C PHE A 933 16.79 -3.11 27.33
N LEU A 934 15.79 -3.12 26.44
CA LEU A 934 15.82 -3.84 25.17
C LEU A 934 17.02 -3.41 24.32
N ARG A 935 17.29 -2.11 24.23
CA ARG A 935 18.45 -1.55 23.49
C ARG A 935 19.79 -2.03 24.05
N ARG A 936 19.82 -2.49 25.29
CA ARG A 936 21.02 -2.99 26.00
C ARG A 936 21.05 -4.51 26.12
N GLY A 937 20.16 -5.22 25.43
CA GLY A 937 20.16 -6.68 25.32
C GLY A 937 19.50 -7.42 26.48
N VAL A 938 18.63 -6.76 27.25
CA VAL A 938 17.77 -7.44 28.24
C VAL A 938 16.56 -8.05 27.52
N PRO A 939 16.27 -9.35 27.70
CA PRO A 939 15.06 -9.97 27.15
C PRO A 939 13.79 -9.34 27.73
N ILE A 940 12.80 -9.04 26.88
CA ILE A 940 11.58 -8.32 27.29
C ILE A 940 10.36 -9.22 27.15
N LEU A 941 9.50 -9.28 28.17
CA LEU A 941 8.16 -9.84 28.11
C LEU A 941 7.15 -8.73 28.45
N HIS A 942 6.59 -8.08 27.43
CA HIS A 942 5.71 -6.93 27.61
C HIS A 942 4.24 -7.38 27.63
N ILE A 943 3.56 -7.12 28.73
CA ILE A 943 2.16 -7.48 28.97
C ILE A 943 1.34 -6.18 28.94
N ILE A 944 0.94 -5.83 27.71
CA ILE A 944 0.12 -4.67 27.36
C ILE A 944 -0.94 -5.13 26.35
N PRO A 945 -2.21 -4.70 26.44
CA PRO A 945 -3.26 -5.16 25.53
C PRO A 945 -3.12 -4.54 24.13
N THR A 946 -3.65 -5.20 23.10
CA THR A 946 -3.86 -4.59 21.77
C THR A 946 -5.24 -4.96 21.23
N PRO A 947 -6.11 -3.99 20.90
CA PRO A 947 -5.93 -2.54 21.02
C PRO A 947 -5.78 -2.08 22.49
N PHE A 948 -5.26 -0.87 22.69
CA PHE A 948 -5.23 -0.23 24.00
C PHE A 948 -6.64 0.00 24.54
N PRO A 949 -6.82 0.10 25.89
CA PRO A 949 -8.13 0.35 26.46
C PRO A 949 -8.74 1.65 25.93
N ASP A 950 -10.04 1.65 25.65
CA ASP A 950 -10.73 2.83 25.12
C ASP A 950 -10.68 4.05 26.05
N VAL A 951 -10.38 3.85 27.34
CA VAL A 951 -10.26 4.89 28.37
C VAL A 951 -8.85 5.47 28.48
N TRP A 952 -7.84 4.87 27.84
CA TRP A 952 -6.44 5.29 27.93
C TRP A 952 -6.26 6.77 27.56
N HIS A 953 -5.52 7.51 28.41
CA HIS A 953 -5.34 8.96 28.32
C HIS A 953 -6.65 9.77 28.24
N LYS A 954 -7.72 9.28 28.86
CA LYS A 954 -8.98 10.02 29.06
C LYS A 954 -9.30 10.11 30.55
N LEU A 955 -10.01 11.16 30.96
CA LEU A 955 -10.35 11.38 32.37
C LEU A 955 -11.25 10.27 32.96
N GLU A 956 -11.89 9.48 32.09
CA GLU A 956 -12.65 8.29 32.45
C GLU A 956 -11.77 7.14 32.96
N ASP A 957 -10.44 7.18 32.80
CA ASP A 957 -9.50 6.21 33.37
C ASP A 957 -9.32 6.43 34.90
N ASN A 958 -10.36 6.07 35.64
CA ASN A 958 -10.49 6.25 37.08
C ASN A 958 -11.00 4.96 37.77
N ALA A 959 -11.33 5.03 39.05
CA ALA A 959 -11.74 3.86 39.84
C ALA A 959 -12.95 3.10 39.26
N ASP A 960 -13.86 3.79 38.57
CA ASP A 960 -15.15 3.23 38.13
C ASP A 960 -15.00 2.23 36.96
N ILE A 961 -13.90 2.32 36.20
CA ILE A 961 -13.67 1.47 35.02
C ILE A 961 -12.88 0.19 35.32
N VAL A 962 -12.41 0.02 36.57
CA VAL A 962 -11.57 -1.11 36.96
C VAL A 962 -12.43 -2.36 37.12
N ASP A 963 -12.27 -3.33 36.21
CA ASP A 963 -12.91 -4.64 36.31
C ASP A 963 -12.11 -5.55 37.26
N LEU A 964 -12.49 -5.52 38.54
CA LEU A 964 -11.83 -6.32 39.57
C LEU A 964 -11.74 -7.83 39.25
N PRO A 965 -12.75 -8.50 38.63
CA PRO A 965 -12.59 -9.89 38.19
C PRO A 965 -11.41 -10.10 37.25
N THR A 966 -11.24 -9.23 36.23
CA THR A 966 -10.09 -9.28 35.31
C THR A 966 -8.77 -9.09 36.06
N VAL A 967 -8.68 -8.08 36.92
CA VAL A 967 -7.44 -7.85 37.71
C VAL A 967 -7.11 -9.06 38.59
N ARG A 968 -8.10 -9.64 39.28
CA ARG A 968 -7.90 -10.85 40.09
C ARG A 968 -7.43 -12.02 39.25
N ASN A 969 -8.02 -12.24 38.08
CA ASN A 969 -7.60 -13.32 37.18
C ASN A 969 -6.16 -13.15 36.72
N LEU A 970 -5.75 -11.94 36.31
CA LEU A 970 -4.37 -11.69 35.92
C LEU A 970 -3.40 -11.92 37.09
N VAL A 971 -3.74 -11.49 38.31
CA VAL A 971 -2.95 -11.82 39.50
C VAL A 971 -2.82 -13.35 39.67
N ARG A 972 -3.89 -14.15 39.50
CA ARG A 972 -3.78 -15.62 39.56
C ARG A 972 -2.81 -16.17 38.53
N VAL A 973 -2.89 -15.70 37.29
CA VAL A 973 -1.99 -16.12 36.20
C VAL A 973 -0.53 -15.81 36.54
N PHE A 974 -0.24 -14.58 37.00
CA PHE A 974 1.12 -14.20 37.37
C PHE A 974 1.65 -14.94 38.60
N ARG A 975 0.80 -15.33 39.56
CA ARG A 975 1.21 -16.17 40.69
C ARG A 975 1.71 -17.53 40.22
N VAL A 976 1.00 -18.14 39.28
CA VAL A 976 1.42 -19.42 38.66
C VAL A 976 2.71 -19.23 37.88
N PHE A 977 2.78 -18.19 37.04
CA PHE A 977 3.99 -17.88 36.27
C PHE A 977 5.23 -17.71 37.16
N ILE A 978 5.15 -16.90 38.21
CA ILE A 978 6.26 -16.68 39.16
C ILE A 978 6.62 -17.98 39.89
N ALA A 979 5.62 -18.75 40.32
CA ALA A 979 5.86 -20.01 41.02
C ALA A 979 6.61 -21.02 40.15
N GLU A 980 6.22 -21.13 38.88
CA GLU A 980 6.83 -22.02 37.90
C GLU A 980 8.19 -21.54 37.43
N TYR A 981 8.42 -20.23 37.40
CA TYR A 981 9.71 -19.66 37.09
C TYR A 981 10.73 -19.89 38.22
N LEU A 982 10.33 -19.67 39.49
CA LEU A 982 11.22 -19.79 40.66
C LEU A 982 11.32 -21.22 41.21
N HIS A 983 10.62 -22.18 40.61
CA HIS A 983 10.55 -23.58 41.05
C HIS A 983 10.14 -23.66 42.53
N LEU A 984 9.03 -22.99 42.88
CA LEU A 984 8.49 -23.02 44.24
C LEU A 984 7.96 -24.43 44.57
N PRO A 985 8.12 -24.92 45.81
CA PRO A 985 7.70 -26.27 46.19
C PRO A 985 6.17 -26.33 46.40
N LEU A 986 5.41 -26.43 45.30
CA LEU A 986 3.95 -26.31 45.25
C LEU A 986 3.18 -27.46 44.58
#